data_AF-A0A1C2GCW0-F1
#
_entry.id   AF-A0A1C2GCW0-F1
#
_cell.length_a   1.000
_cell.length_b   1.000
_cell.length_c   1.000
_cell.angle_alpha   90.00
_cell.angle_beta   90.00
_cell.angle_gamma   90.00
#
_symmetry.space_group_name_H-M   'P 1'
#
loop_
_entity.id
_entity.type
_entity.pdbx_description
1 polymer ?
#
loop_
_entity_poly.entity_id
_entity_poly.type
_entity_poly.pdbx_seq_one_letter_code
_entity_poly.pdbx_strand_id
1 'polypeptide(L)'
;MSMKKSSHKILKSVALAGALTATGAVATTAHADTAKASAPVQGVASTDQQLTNLKSQQTANESAVASSNAATMSAATTSANSQIADLNNQIKERQASDAAVQQASQASAIAQVNSEAASATAAENASYSQAVASQTAVNDAALKSAQATIVTEQQKNQETAQENTDYQKQADNLYSEHNTALNKLDQDLKNNTDSTNIAIQKEVERQKATQQAAMDRTAKQFDNQIADANSAVNDAQKAVNYDQQDVNAKNVVNTAVQQAVKNAQDKLSGAQDALKKLEDANISQIVKINKDQWYQAYNDWYTTGGYKGGTITDTDAQNLVRMGYSDNQYQSNEQDASKTIDSNNLTDAQLKEINVFGANILNQIRTQLGLAPVAVTQGSIDFAKAIAKSYKNDNWDPSHGHYDRGIGKAAEQYGLLGTGNYYECLGSGYHINTMNDLKRMVYNDILIMTVGCINKNATGNGNLDGHGGHKIGIEFAHANGLLGYPHDNPSGYTEDFALDTNIHGGTLDHLITVPTDKKHSYYWTDPTKYDRTEIPLGQNDRQQLQAAVNTDTQALNDAKSKANTTASDLKSAQDKLTSDSAKLSQAQAHVNDLKANKDQTLKAMATDPMQSPAVKKLQNKLTDIKQQHDTAVKAENDQYIAKVSDLKAKHEAKLAEIAAQPTSLAELQSQLQAKLDTLKSNHDAKLKQINDDADAKIEAIKNQKVDDPEIDKLNAQIDQIKSDLAKKQQELDNQYEALKTKNQAEYNALANKLNPSTKAVANGSTQQVFTSRSGKVTYVVPSQQSLATKGVVKTVSEQNNSDSLSKEFQSQNNNRLPQTGNQSSLAMVLLGAAAAMFGVGLAGKKKEY
;
A
#
# COMPACT_ATOMS: atom_id res chain seq x y z
N MET A 1 112.78 37.53 -49.82
CA MET A 1 113.89 37.53 -50.82
C MET A 1 113.92 36.16 -51.46
N SER A 2 114.15 35.93 -52.76
CA SER A 2 114.35 36.83 -53.92
C SER A 2 113.84 36.17 -55.24
N MET A 3 114.06 36.77 -56.42
CA MET A 3 113.47 36.38 -57.74
C MET A 3 114.51 35.97 -58.83
N LYS A 4 114.02 35.49 -60.01
CA LYS A 4 114.54 35.59 -61.43
C LYS A 4 115.08 34.30 -62.13
N LYS A 5 115.12 34.10 -63.49
CA LYS A 5 114.35 34.58 -64.71
C LYS A 5 114.91 33.97 -66.06
N SER A 6 114.12 33.96 -67.18
CA SER A 6 114.50 33.96 -68.66
C SER A 6 114.89 32.64 -69.42
N SER A 7 114.97 32.51 -70.79
CA SER A 7 114.18 33.01 -71.98
C SER A 7 114.73 32.59 -73.41
N HIS A 8 113.86 32.52 -74.46
CA HIS A 8 114.03 32.93 -75.92
C HIS A 8 114.46 32.05 -77.17
N LYS A 9 113.83 32.37 -78.34
CA LYS A 9 114.20 32.28 -79.83
C LYS A 9 113.97 31.01 -80.74
N ILE A 10 114.28 31.03 -82.08
CA ILE A 10 113.41 31.38 -83.27
C ILE A 10 114.06 31.07 -84.69
N LEU A 11 113.34 30.67 -85.79
CA LEU A 11 113.65 30.91 -87.27
C LEU A 11 112.63 30.37 -88.35
N LYS A 12 112.92 30.41 -89.69
CA LYS A 12 112.03 30.10 -90.89
C LYS A 12 112.74 29.80 -92.27
N SER A 13 111.97 29.32 -93.29
CA SER A 13 112.09 29.46 -94.81
C SER A 13 112.94 28.44 -95.64
N VAL A 14 112.83 28.20 -96.99
CA VAL A 14 111.97 28.68 -98.13
C VAL A 14 111.68 27.60 -99.28
N ALA A 15 111.77 27.86 -100.61
CA ALA A 15 111.16 27.07 -101.75
C ALA A 15 111.79 27.27 -103.19
N LEU A 16 111.25 26.58 -104.25
CA LEU A 16 110.93 27.05 -105.66
C LEU A 16 111.66 26.51 -106.97
N ALA A 17 110.85 26.14 -108.00
CA ALA A 17 110.88 26.30 -109.51
C ALA A 17 111.89 25.67 -110.55
N GLY A 18 111.32 25.02 -111.60
CA GLY A 18 111.54 25.24 -113.07
C GLY A 18 112.67 24.52 -113.85
N ALA A 19 112.80 24.53 -115.21
CA ALA A 19 111.86 24.64 -116.36
C ALA A 19 112.61 24.53 -117.75
N LEU A 20 111.90 24.39 -118.91
CA LEU A 20 112.33 24.66 -120.33
C LEU A 20 113.36 23.67 -121.00
N THR A 21 113.59 23.49 -122.33
CA THR A 21 112.93 23.87 -123.64
C THR A 21 113.54 23.16 -124.89
N ALA A 22 112.73 22.95 -125.97
CA ALA A 22 112.99 23.21 -127.42
C ALA A 22 114.18 22.52 -128.20
N THR A 23 114.29 22.40 -129.55
CA THR A 23 113.39 22.50 -130.75
C THR A 23 114.12 21.97 -132.03
N GLY A 24 113.38 21.60 -133.09
CA GLY A 24 113.87 21.46 -134.50
C GLY A 24 114.24 20.03 -134.94
N ALA A 25 113.86 19.42 -136.09
CA ALA A 25 113.16 19.76 -137.35
C ALA A 25 114.01 19.95 -138.64
N VAL A 26 113.42 19.56 -139.78
CA VAL A 26 113.77 19.88 -141.21
C VAL A 26 114.82 19.00 -141.96
N ALA A 27 114.32 17.90 -142.55
CA ALA A 27 114.24 17.62 -144.01
C ALA A 27 115.44 17.17 -144.92
N THR A 28 115.12 16.12 -145.72
CA THR A 28 115.28 15.96 -147.20
C THR A 28 116.57 15.51 -147.94
N THR A 29 116.30 14.71 -148.99
CA THR A 29 116.96 14.57 -150.32
C THR A 29 118.34 13.89 -150.49
N ALA A 30 118.27 12.65 -151.00
CA ALA A 30 118.71 12.19 -152.34
C ALA A 30 120.10 12.57 -152.93
N HIS A 31 120.79 11.56 -153.49
CA HIS A 31 121.21 11.38 -154.91
C HIS A 31 121.91 9.99 -155.01
N ALA A 32 121.86 9.18 -156.08
CA ALA A 32 122.26 9.36 -157.49
C ALA A 32 123.80 9.56 -157.67
N ASP A 33 124.48 8.99 -158.67
CA ASP A 33 124.00 8.35 -159.91
C ASP A 33 124.99 7.29 -160.50
N THR A 34 124.55 6.66 -161.59
CA THR A 34 125.15 5.73 -162.58
C THR A 34 126.67 5.72 -162.88
N ALA A 35 127.15 4.54 -163.30
CA ALA A 35 128.05 4.39 -164.45
C ALA A 35 127.87 3.02 -165.16
N LYS A 36 128.10 2.96 -166.48
CA LYS A 36 128.10 1.73 -167.30
C LYS A 36 129.53 1.37 -167.76
N ALA A 37 129.84 0.09 -167.82
CA ALA A 37 130.74 -0.50 -168.82
C ALA A 37 130.36 -1.99 -168.99
N SER A 38 129.75 -2.42 -170.11
CA SER A 38 130.34 -2.65 -171.44
C SER A 38 131.00 -4.02 -171.56
N ALA A 39 130.45 -4.86 -172.44
CA ALA A 39 130.96 -6.22 -172.70
C ALA A 39 132.16 -6.22 -173.67
N PRO A 40 133.13 -7.15 -173.49
CA PRO A 40 133.98 -7.64 -174.57
C PRO A 40 133.24 -8.67 -175.44
N VAL A 41 133.74 -8.90 -176.65
CA VAL A 41 133.08 -9.71 -177.70
C VAL A 41 133.74 -11.09 -177.85
N GLN A 42 132.91 -12.12 -178.11
CA GLN A 42 133.25 -13.46 -178.62
C GLN A 42 134.19 -14.35 -177.79
N GLY A 43 133.60 -15.34 -177.13
CA GLY A 43 134.22 -16.60 -176.73
C GLY A 43 133.13 -17.60 -176.35
N VAL A 44 133.10 -18.79 -176.95
CA VAL A 44 132.04 -19.77 -176.68
C VAL A 44 132.34 -20.50 -175.37
N ALA A 45 131.43 -20.44 -174.41
CA ALA A 45 131.52 -21.10 -173.09
C ALA A 45 130.19 -21.79 -172.75
N SER A 46 130.24 -22.80 -171.87
CA SER A 46 129.18 -23.81 -171.73
C SER A 46 128.04 -23.47 -170.76
N THR A 47 127.02 -24.33 -170.79
CA THR A 47 125.68 -24.15 -170.23
C THR A 47 125.61 -23.96 -168.71
N ASP A 48 126.56 -24.52 -167.95
CA ASP A 48 126.42 -24.69 -166.49
C ASP A 48 126.62 -23.40 -165.68
N GLN A 49 127.39 -22.43 -166.20
CA GLN A 49 127.90 -21.31 -165.41
C GLN A 49 126.82 -20.27 -165.01
N GLN A 50 125.62 -20.33 -165.59
CA GLN A 50 124.53 -19.38 -165.31
C GLN A 50 123.69 -19.73 -164.07
N LEU A 51 123.56 -21.01 -163.68
CA LEU A 51 122.77 -21.40 -162.51
C LEU A 51 123.48 -21.05 -161.20
N THR A 52 124.81 -21.24 -161.16
CA THR A 52 125.63 -21.08 -159.95
C THR A 52 125.58 -19.67 -159.38
N ASN A 53 125.59 -18.65 -160.25
CA ASN A 53 125.58 -17.24 -159.83
C ASN A 53 124.25 -16.87 -159.13
N LEU A 54 123.12 -17.38 -159.62
CA LEU A 54 121.80 -17.11 -159.03
C LEU A 54 121.67 -17.73 -157.63
N LYS A 55 122.22 -18.93 -157.43
CA LYS A 55 122.21 -19.63 -156.13
C LYS A 55 122.91 -18.80 -155.04
N SER A 56 124.11 -18.30 -155.34
CA SER A 56 124.93 -17.52 -154.40
C SER A 56 124.28 -16.19 -153.99
N GLN A 57 123.61 -15.51 -154.92
CA GLN A 57 122.89 -14.26 -154.67
C GLN A 57 121.76 -14.45 -153.63
N GLN A 58 121.05 -15.57 -153.70
CA GLN A 58 119.89 -15.85 -152.84
C GLN A 58 120.30 -16.21 -151.41
N THR A 59 121.32 -17.04 -151.23
CA THR A 59 121.83 -17.44 -149.90
C THR A 59 122.31 -16.24 -149.06
N ALA A 60 122.88 -15.22 -149.70
CA ALA A 60 123.33 -14.00 -149.02
C ALA A 60 122.16 -13.19 -148.40
N ASN A 61 121.03 -13.09 -149.11
CA ASN A 61 119.86 -12.34 -148.64
C ASN A 61 119.20 -12.96 -147.39
N GLU A 62 119.07 -14.28 -147.34
CA GLU A 62 118.43 -14.97 -146.21
C GLU A 62 119.21 -14.77 -144.90
N SER A 63 120.54 -14.88 -144.97
CA SER A 63 121.41 -14.76 -143.79
C SER A 63 121.40 -13.35 -143.16
N ALA A 64 121.21 -12.31 -143.98
CA ALA A 64 121.11 -10.92 -143.52
C ALA A 64 119.82 -10.67 -142.70
N VAL A 65 118.68 -11.19 -143.14
CA VAL A 65 117.38 -10.98 -142.45
C VAL A 65 117.33 -11.70 -141.10
N ALA A 66 117.81 -12.94 -141.04
CA ALA A 66 117.88 -13.70 -139.78
C ALA A 66 118.67 -12.94 -138.69
N SER A 67 119.79 -12.32 -139.08
CA SER A 67 120.65 -11.55 -138.17
C SER A 67 119.97 -10.28 -137.65
N SER A 68 119.23 -9.58 -138.50
CA SER A 68 118.45 -8.38 -138.13
C SER A 68 117.34 -8.67 -137.12
N ASN A 69 116.63 -9.80 -137.31
CA ASN A 69 115.53 -10.20 -136.44
C ASN A 69 116.02 -10.54 -135.02
N ALA A 70 117.13 -11.30 -134.92
CA ALA A 70 117.71 -11.67 -133.62
C ALA A 70 118.15 -10.44 -132.79
N ALA A 71 118.79 -9.46 -133.43
CA ALA A 71 119.20 -8.21 -132.78
C ALA A 71 117.98 -7.41 -132.25
N THR A 72 116.91 -7.35 -133.04
CA THR A 72 115.67 -6.62 -132.70
C THR A 72 115.01 -7.19 -131.43
N MET A 73 115.01 -8.50 -131.24
CA MET A 73 114.35 -9.13 -130.08
C MET A 73 115.13 -8.99 -128.77
N SER A 74 116.46 -9.04 -128.83
CA SER A 74 117.31 -8.86 -127.64
C SER A 74 117.11 -7.47 -127.02
N ALA A 75 116.99 -6.44 -127.87
CA ALA A 75 116.72 -5.07 -127.43
C ALA A 75 115.35 -4.93 -126.75
N ALA A 76 114.29 -5.52 -127.33
CA ALA A 76 112.94 -5.49 -126.76
C ALA A 76 112.88 -6.16 -125.37
N THR A 77 113.50 -7.33 -125.24
CA THR A 77 113.53 -8.11 -123.98
C THR A 77 114.23 -7.36 -122.86
N THR A 78 115.35 -6.67 -123.17
CA THR A 78 116.12 -5.91 -122.19
C THR A 78 115.31 -4.74 -121.62
N SER A 79 114.56 -4.03 -122.47
CA SER A 79 113.71 -2.90 -122.06
C SER A 79 112.60 -3.32 -121.10
N ALA A 80 111.85 -4.38 -121.45
CA ALA A 80 110.72 -4.87 -120.67
C ALA A 80 111.11 -5.29 -119.24
N ASN A 81 112.24 -5.99 -119.08
CA ASN A 81 112.73 -6.43 -117.77
C ASN A 81 113.12 -5.26 -116.86
N SER A 82 113.67 -4.16 -117.43
CA SER A 82 114.04 -2.97 -116.66
C SER A 82 112.81 -2.26 -116.08
N GLN A 83 111.72 -2.16 -116.85
CA GLN A 83 110.47 -1.53 -116.40
C GLN A 83 109.79 -2.33 -115.28
N ILE A 84 109.80 -3.66 -115.37
CA ILE A 84 109.22 -4.54 -114.35
C ILE A 84 110.01 -4.45 -113.03
N ALA A 85 111.34 -4.32 -113.08
CA ALA A 85 112.17 -4.17 -111.88
C ALA A 85 111.84 -2.88 -111.09
N ASP A 86 111.61 -1.76 -111.80
CA ASP A 86 111.33 -0.47 -111.17
C ASP A 86 109.97 -0.45 -110.45
N LEU A 87 108.92 -0.97 -111.10
CA LEU A 87 107.57 -1.11 -110.52
C LEU A 87 107.55 -1.97 -109.24
N ASN A 88 108.40 -3.01 -109.15
CA ASN A 88 108.50 -3.85 -107.95
C ASN A 88 109.15 -3.12 -106.76
N ASN A 89 110.04 -2.15 -106.99
CA ASN A 89 110.62 -1.34 -105.91
C ASN A 89 109.59 -0.36 -105.35
N GLN A 90 108.78 0.28 -106.20
CA GLN A 90 107.74 1.23 -105.79
C GLN A 90 106.70 0.58 -104.86
N ILE A 91 106.35 -0.70 -105.08
CA ILE A 91 105.45 -1.47 -104.19
C ILE A 91 106.08 -1.67 -102.80
N LYS A 92 107.38 -1.97 -102.72
CA LYS A 92 108.07 -2.20 -101.45
C LYS A 92 108.15 -0.95 -100.57
N GLU A 93 108.35 0.23 -101.17
CA GLU A 93 108.46 1.47 -100.42
C GLU A 93 107.13 1.87 -99.75
N ARG A 94 105.99 1.66 -100.43
CA ARG A 94 104.67 1.88 -99.82
C ARG A 94 104.39 0.95 -98.65
N GLN A 95 104.67 -0.34 -98.79
CA GLN A 95 104.45 -1.33 -97.73
C GLN A 95 105.22 -1.04 -96.42
N ALA A 96 106.31 -0.28 -96.50
CA ALA A 96 107.05 0.17 -95.31
C ALA A 96 106.45 1.42 -94.63
N SER A 97 105.63 2.21 -95.33
CA SER A 97 105.07 3.47 -94.85
C SER A 97 103.85 3.26 -93.92
N ASP A 98 102.88 2.46 -94.35
CA ASP A 98 101.58 2.35 -93.65
C ASP A 98 101.72 1.74 -92.25
N ALA A 99 102.63 0.77 -92.09
CA ALA A 99 102.92 0.12 -90.81
C ALA A 99 103.40 1.11 -89.73
N ALA A 100 104.08 2.19 -90.11
CA ALA A 100 104.56 3.22 -89.18
C ALA A 100 103.42 4.14 -88.70
N VAL A 101 102.47 4.47 -89.58
CA VAL A 101 101.32 5.34 -89.26
C VAL A 101 100.37 4.64 -88.29
N GLN A 102 100.14 3.34 -88.46
CA GLN A 102 99.18 2.57 -87.67
C GLN A 102 99.59 2.40 -86.19
N GLN A 103 100.89 2.29 -85.88
CA GLN A 103 101.35 2.21 -84.48
C GLN A 103 101.19 3.54 -83.72
N ALA A 104 101.41 4.68 -84.39
CA ALA A 104 101.36 5.99 -83.76
C ALA A 104 99.95 6.38 -83.28
N SER A 105 98.90 6.02 -84.03
CA SER A 105 97.51 6.34 -83.68
C SER A 105 97.00 5.54 -82.48
N GLN A 106 97.27 4.22 -82.43
CA GLN A 106 96.86 3.35 -81.33
C GLN A 106 97.46 3.79 -79.98
N ALA A 107 98.75 4.16 -79.97
CA ALA A 107 99.45 4.59 -78.76
C ALA A 107 98.82 5.85 -78.12
N SER A 108 98.42 6.84 -78.94
CA SER A 108 97.81 8.08 -78.45
C SER A 108 96.44 7.84 -77.81
N ALA A 109 95.61 6.98 -78.39
CA ALA A 109 94.27 6.70 -77.89
C ALA A 109 94.30 5.93 -76.54
N ILE A 110 95.21 4.96 -76.40
CA ILE A 110 95.39 4.21 -75.15
C ILE A 110 95.85 5.12 -74.00
N ALA A 111 96.72 6.11 -74.27
CA ALA A 111 97.17 7.06 -73.25
C ALA A 111 96.02 7.91 -72.68
N GLN A 112 95.05 8.31 -73.50
CA GLN A 112 93.91 9.11 -73.04
C GLN A 112 92.98 8.32 -72.11
N VAL A 113 92.63 7.08 -72.46
CA VAL A 113 91.74 6.22 -71.65
C VAL A 113 92.29 6.01 -70.23
N ASN A 114 93.60 5.79 -70.10
CA ASN A 114 94.27 5.65 -68.79
C ASN A 114 94.17 6.92 -67.94
N SER A 115 94.26 8.10 -68.56
CA SER A 115 94.14 9.40 -67.86
C SER A 115 92.71 9.65 -67.33
N GLU A 116 91.70 9.23 -68.09
CA GLU A 116 90.28 9.29 -67.67
C GLU A 116 90.02 8.38 -66.46
N ALA A 117 90.49 7.13 -66.50
CA ALA A 117 90.30 6.14 -65.43
C ALA A 117 91.00 6.54 -64.11
N ALA A 118 92.22 7.06 -64.18
CA ALA A 118 92.94 7.59 -63.02
C ALA A 118 92.21 8.79 -62.36
N SER A 119 91.61 9.65 -63.18
CA SER A 119 90.85 10.81 -62.72
C SER A 119 89.55 10.40 -62.00
N ALA A 120 88.82 9.41 -62.54
CA ALA A 120 87.62 8.87 -61.91
C ALA A 120 87.92 8.17 -60.57
N THR A 121 89.01 7.39 -60.51
CA THR A 121 89.51 6.73 -59.30
C THR A 121 89.78 7.73 -58.17
N ALA A 122 90.42 8.87 -58.48
CA ALA A 122 90.70 9.90 -57.49
C ALA A 122 89.43 10.56 -56.91
N ALA A 123 88.41 10.77 -57.72
CA ALA A 123 87.13 11.36 -57.29
C ALA A 123 86.32 10.42 -56.38
N GLU A 124 86.32 9.12 -56.68
CA GLU A 124 85.66 8.09 -55.87
C GLU A 124 86.34 7.95 -54.49
N ASN A 125 87.68 7.90 -54.44
CA ASN A 125 88.45 7.88 -53.19
C ASN A 125 88.15 9.08 -52.27
N ALA A 126 88.02 10.27 -52.84
CA ALA A 126 87.67 11.49 -52.09
C ALA A 126 86.24 11.43 -51.52
N SER A 127 85.30 10.90 -52.30
CA SER A 127 83.88 10.79 -51.94
C SER A 127 83.67 9.81 -50.78
N TYR A 128 84.28 8.61 -50.87
CA TYR A 128 84.28 7.62 -49.79
C TYR A 128 84.87 8.16 -48.49
N SER A 129 86.00 8.89 -48.57
CA SER A 129 86.66 9.49 -47.40
C SER A 129 85.76 10.46 -46.63
N GLN A 130 84.96 11.27 -47.33
CA GLN A 130 83.97 12.16 -46.69
C GLN A 130 82.80 11.40 -46.08
N ALA A 131 82.31 10.34 -46.72
CA ALA A 131 81.21 9.52 -46.21
C ALA A 131 81.59 8.78 -44.91
N VAL A 132 82.80 8.21 -44.84
CA VAL A 132 83.35 7.57 -43.63
C VAL A 132 83.45 8.57 -42.48
N ALA A 133 84.06 9.74 -42.70
CA ALA A 133 84.20 10.76 -41.66
C ALA A 133 82.84 11.22 -41.11
N SER A 134 81.84 11.36 -41.99
CA SER A 134 80.47 11.74 -41.61
C SER A 134 79.78 10.66 -40.77
N GLN A 135 79.91 9.39 -41.14
CA GLN A 135 79.27 8.28 -40.41
C GLN A 135 79.91 8.03 -39.03
N THR A 136 81.24 8.21 -38.90
CA THR A 136 81.94 8.11 -37.61
C THR A 136 81.42 9.14 -36.61
N ALA A 137 81.28 10.42 -37.01
CA ALA A 137 80.78 11.47 -36.12
C ALA A 137 79.35 11.21 -35.60
N VAL A 138 78.49 10.59 -36.42
CA VAL A 138 77.13 10.16 -36.01
C VAL A 138 77.20 9.00 -35.01
N ASN A 139 78.13 8.05 -35.20
CA ASN A 139 78.31 6.91 -34.30
C ASN A 139 78.76 7.36 -32.90
N ASP A 140 79.74 8.26 -32.81
CA ASP A 140 80.27 8.78 -31.54
C ASP A 140 79.20 9.55 -30.73
N ALA A 141 78.37 10.35 -31.42
CA ALA A 141 77.27 11.08 -30.80
C ALA A 141 76.21 10.14 -30.20
N ALA A 142 75.87 9.05 -30.89
CA ALA A 142 74.94 8.04 -30.39
C ALA A 142 75.49 7.33 -29.13
N LEU A 143 76.77 6.96 -29.14
CA LEU A 143 77.41 6.27 -28.02
C LEU A 143 77.45 7.15 -26.76
N LYS A 144 77.81 8.43 -26.91
CA LYS A 144 77.88 9.41 -25.82
C LYS A 144 76.53 9.68 -25.16
N SER A 145 75.43 9.59 -25.94
CA SER A 145 74.07 9.74 -25.42
C SER A 145 73.66 8.55 -24.52
N ALA A 146 73.91 7.32 -24.98
CA ALA A 146 73.56 6.10 -24.23
C ALA A 146 74.33 5.95 -22.91
N GLN A 147 75.53 6.49 -22.82
CA GLN A 147 76.42 6.34 -21.66
C GLN A 147 76.01 7.17 -20.43
N ALA A 148 75.03 8.06 -20.56
CA ALA A 148 74.54 8.94 -19.49
C ALA A 148 73.44 8.31 -18.60
N THR A 149 72.93 7.12 -18.94
CA THR A 149 71.66 6.59 -18.40
C THR A 149 71.78 5.18 -17.80
N ILE A 150 73.00 4.71 -17.53
CA ILE A 150 73.27 3.35 -17.05
C ILE A 150 73.31 3.32 -15.51
N VAL A 151 72.55 2.40 -14.92
CA VAL A 151 72.42 2.22 -13.46
C VAL A 151 72.91 0.81 -13.09
N THR A 152 73.51 0.64 -11.91
CA THR A 152 74.02 -0.68 -11.49
C THR A 152 72.93 -1.57 -10.89
N GLU A 153 73.08 -2.88 -11.04
CA GLU A 153 72.17 -3.89 -10.48
C GLU A 153 71.99 -3.74 -8.95
N GLN A 154 73.04 -3.33 -8.23
CA GLN A 154 72.99 -3.09 -6.80
C GLN A 154 72.09 -1.89 -6.42
N GLN A 155 72.04 -0.86 -7.26
CA GLN A 155 71.19 0.32 -7.05
C GLN A 155 69.71 -0.01 -7.28
N LYS A 156 69.36 -0.73 -8.37
CA LYS A 156 67.98 -1.22 -8.58
C LYS A 156 67.45 -2.02 -7.39
N ASN A 157 68.29 -2.88 -6.81
CA ASN A 157 67.91 -3.68 -5.64
C ASN A 157 67.70 -2.81 -4.38
N GLN A 158 68.45 -1.73 -4.21
CA GLN A 158 68.23 -0.76 -3.12
C GLN A 158 66.96 0.07 -3.33
N GLU A 159 66.71 0.57 -4.55
CA GLU A 159 65.48 1.29 -4.91
C GLU A 159 64.23 0.41 -4.67
N THR A 160 64.29 -0.86 -5.09
CA THR A 160 63.23 -1.86 -4.86
C THR A 160 62.98 -2.11 -3.37
N ALA A 161 64.04 -2.27 -2.57
CA ALA A 161 63.91 -2.52 -1.12
C ALA A 161 63.35 -1.31 -0.37
N GLN A 162 63.70 -0.09 -0.78
CA GLN A 162 63.15 1.15 -0.23
C GLN A 162 61.67 1.31 -0.57
N GLU A 163 61.30 1.11 -1.84
CA GLU A 163 59.92 1.19 -2.33
C GLU A 163 59.00 0.17 -1.61
N ASN A 164 59.43 -1.08 -1.45
CA ASN A 164 58.72 -2.08 -0.65
C ASN A 164 58.51 -1.64 0.82
N THR A 165 59.51 -0.97 1.40
CA THR A 165 59.49 -0.51 2.80
C THR A 165 58.54 0.67 2.99
N ASP A 166 58.49 1.61 2.03
CA ASP A 166 57.62 2.78 2.10
C ASP A 166 56.17 2.47 1.66
N TYR A 167 55.96 1.47 0.80
CA TYR A 167 54.64 0.87 0.58
C TYR A 167 54.07 0.29 1.89
N GLN A 168 54.86 -0.52 2.61
CA GLN A 168 54.41 -1.14 3.87
C GLN A 168 54.02 -0.08 4.92
N LYS A 169 54.84 0.95 5.14
CA LYS A 169 54.50 2.06 6.06
C LYS A 169 53.21 2.79 5.67
N GLN A 170 52.99 3.01 4.38
CA GLN A 170 51.77 3.67 3.90
C GLN A 170 50.54 2.78 4.09
N ALA A 171 50.66 1.47 3.87
CA ALA A 171 49.59 0.51 4.13
C ALA A 171 49.26 0.41 5.64
N ASP A 172 50.27 0.35 6.51
CA ASP A 172 50.10 0.31 7.96
C ASP A 172 49.45 1.60 8.50
N ASN A 173 49.85 2.76 7.98
CA ASN A 173 49.22 4.04 8.31
C ASN A 173 47.75 4.09 7.88
N LEU A 174 47.44 3.70 6.63
CA LEU A 174 46.06 3.62 6.14
C LEU A 174 45.19 2.69 6.99
N TYR A 175 45.74 1.54 7.41
CA TYR A 175 45.04 0.60 8.29
C TYR A 175 44.81 1.17 9.70
N SER A 176 45.77 1.92 10.25
CA SER A 176 45.65 2.61 11.54
C SER A 176 44.63 3.76 11.49
N GLU A 177 44.60 4.54 10.41
CA GLU A 177 43.58 5.58 10.17
C GLU A 177 42.19 4.96 10.08
N HIS A 178 42.04 3.92 9.27
CA HIS A 178 40.78 3.19 9.07
C HIS A 178 40.23 2.61 10.37
N ASN A 179 41.06 1.88 11.14
CA ASN A 179 40.67 1.39 12.46
C ASN A 179 40.29 2.53 13.42
N THR A 180 40.96 3.69 13.34
CA THR A 180 40.61 4.85 14.19
C THR A 180 39.24 5.42 13.81
N ALA A 181 38.93 5.49 12.51
CA ALA A 181 37.62 5.91 12.02
C ALA A 181 36.49 4.94 12.45
N LEU A 182 36.69 3.63 12.30
CA LEU A 182 35.73 2.62 12.75
C LEU A 182 35.48 2.68 14.27
N ASN A 183 36.54 2.70 15.08
CA ASN A 183 36.41 2.83 16.55
C ASN A 183 35.67 4.12 16.96
N LYS A 184 35.82 5.22 16.20
CA LYS A 184 35.09 6.47 16.44
C LYS A 184 33.60 6.34 16.09
N LEU A 185 33.27 5.68 14.97
CA LEU A 185 31.89 5.38 14.60
C LEU A 185 31.19 4.50 15.65
N ASP A 186 31.85 3.45 16.14
CA ASP A 186 31.30 2.57 17.19
C ASP A 186 31.08 3.31 18.52
N GLN A 187 32.00 4.19 18.92
CA GLN A 187 31.82 5.05 20.09
C GLN A 187 30.63 6.00 19.92
N ASP A 188 30.46 6.60 18.75
CA ASP A 188 29.35 7.53 18.50
C ASP A 188 28.01 6.80 18.35
N LEU A 189 27.99 5.58 17.80
CA LEU A 189 26.82 4.69 17.87
C LEU A 189 26.44 4.41 19.33
N LYS A 190 27.39 4.01 20.17
CA LYS A 190 27.15 3.75 21.60
C LYS A 190 26.62 4.99 22.31
N ASN A 191 27.30 6.13 22.19
CA ASN A 191 26.93 7.39 22.84
C ASN A 191 25.52 7.86 22.44
N ASN A 192 25.19 7.78 21.14
CA ASN A 192 23.86 8.16 20.64
C ASN A 192 22.76 7.16 21.04
N THR A 193 23.09 5.86 21.10
CA THR A 193 22.19 4.79 21.56
C THR A 193 21.86 4.95 23.05
N ASP A 194 22.87 5.08 23.91
CA ASP A 194 22.70 5.25 25.36
C ASP A 194 21.93 6.54 25.69
N SER A 195 22.28 7.66 25.05
CA SER A 195 21.58 8.94 25.20
C SER A 195 20.10 8.85 24.78
N THR A 196 19.81 8.15 23.68
CA THR A 196 18.43 7.97 23.19
C THR A 196 17.63 7.00 24.08
N ASN A 197 18.27 5.95 24.63
CA ASN A 197 17.66 5.06 25.62
C ASN A 197 17.31 5.79 26.93
N ILE A 198 18.20 6.66 27.43
CA ILE A 198 17.94 7.52 28.60
C ILE A 198 16.77 8.49 28.32
N ALA A 199 16.67 9.02 27.10
CA ALA A 199 15.53 9.85 26.70
C ALA A 199 14.21 9.06 26.68
N ILE A 200 14.22 7.81 26.18
CA ILE A 200 13.06 6.90 26.21
C ILE A 200 12.62 6.65 27.66
N GLN A 201 13.54 6.30 28.56
CA GLN A 201 13.23 6.08 29.98
C GLN A 201 12.60 7.31 30.64
N LYS A 202 13.21 8.50 30.44
CA LYS A 202 12.69 9.76 31.00
C LYS A 202 11.30 10.10 30.46
N GLU A 203 11.04 9.89 29.17
CA GLU A 203 9.72 10.13 28.59
C GLU A 203 8.68 9.11 29.07
N VAL A 204 9.04 7.83 29.22
CA VAL A 204 8.16 6.81 29.82
C VAL A 204 7.74 7.19 31.25
N GLU A 205 8.68 7.57 32.11
CA GLU A 205 8.35 8.00 33.48
C GLU A 205 7.54 9.31 33.50
N ARG A 206 7.83 10.27 32.61
CA ARG A 206 7.04 11.50 32.46
C ARG A 206 5.60 11.19 32.03
N GLN A 207 5.40 10.25 31.11
CA GLN A 207 4.08 9.81 30.66
C GLN A 207 3.32 9.09 31.78
N LYS A 208 3.96 8.17 32.53
CA LYS A 208 3.38 7.55 33.74
C LYS A 208 2.92 8.60 34.76
N ALA A 209 3.79 9.54 35.11
CA ALA A 209 3.47 10.59 36.08
C ALA A 209 2.33 11.51 35.60
N THR A 210 2.26 11.80 34.29
CA THR A 210 1.17 12.57 33.68
C THR A 210 -0.16 11.80 33.74
N GLN A 211 -0.13 10.51 33.42
CA GLN A 211 -1.29 9.60 33.47
C GLN A 211 -1.81 9.43 34.91
N GLN A 212 -0.93 9.14 35.87
CA GLN A 212 -1.28 9.00 37.28
C GLN A 212 -1.92 10.28 37.81
N ALA A 213 -1.30 11.45 37.57
CA ALA A 213 -1.86 12.73 37.99
C ALA A 213 -3.19 13.10 37.29
N ALA A 214 -3.52 12.48 36.14
CA ALA A 214 -4.86 12.58 35.55
C ALA A 214 -5.85 11.64 36.27
N MET A 215 -5.46 10.37 36.46
CA MET A 215 -6.25 9.36 37.17
C MET A 215 -6.58 9.79 38.60
N ASP A 216 -5.64 10.38 39.35
CA ASP A 216 -5.86 10.88 40.72
C ASP A 216 -6.91 12.00 40.77
N ARG A 217 -6.92 12.89 39.77
CA ARG A 217 -7.93 13.96 39.66
C ARG A 217 -9.31 13.39 39.35
N THR A 218 -9.40 12.47 38.39
CA THR A 218 -10.66 11.81 38.03
C THR A 218 -11.19 10.95 39.17
N ALA A 219 -10.32 10.20 39.86
CA ALA A 219 -10.68 9.44 41.05
C ALA A 219 -11.28 10.35 42.13
N LYS A 220 -10.63 11.50 42.42
CA LYS A 220 -11.13 12.48 43.40
C LYS A 220 -12.44 13.15 42.98
N GLN A 221 -12.69 13.35 41.68
CA GLN A 221 -13.99 13.82 41.19
C GLN A 221 -15.10 12.79 41.46
N PHE A 222 -14.85 11.51 41.18
CA PHE A 222 -15.80 10.43 41.52
C PHE A 222 -15.97 10.29 43.04
N ASP A 223 -14.91 10.40 43.84
CA ASP A 223 -15.02 10.30 45.31
C ASP A 223 -15.87 11.43 45.91
N ASN A 224 -15.78 12.65 45.38
CA ASN A 224 -16.69 13.73 45.75
C ASN A 224 -18.15 13.39 45.36
N GLN A 225 -18.41 12.97 44.12
CA GLN A 225 -19.75 12.57 43.66
C GLN A 225 -20.34 11.42 44.49
N ILE A 226 -19.51 10.46 44.88
CA ILE A 226 -19.88 9.35 45.76
C ILE A 226 -20.19 9.86 47.18
N ALA A 227 -19.46 10.84 47.70
CA ALA A 227 -19.78 11.46 49.00
C ALA A 227 -21.11 12.22 48.97
N ASP A 228 -21.38 12.98 47.91
CA ASP A 228 -22.65 13.69 47.69
C ASP A 228 -23.82 12.69 47.58
N ALA A 229 -23.66 11.63 46.78
CA ALA A 229 -24.68 10.59 46.61
C ALA A 229 -24.92 9.77 47.90
N ASN A 230 -23.89 9.49 48.69
CA ASN A 230 -24.07 8.87 50.02
C ASN A 230 -24.78 9.82 51.00
N SER A 231 -24.63 11.14 50.85
CA SER A 231 -25.38 12.11 51.66
C SER A 231 -26.87 12.07 51.32
N ALA A 232 -27.22 11.98 50.02
CA ALA A 232 -28.59 11.76 49.56
C ALA A 232 -29.19 10.41 50.05
N VAL A 233 -28.40 9.33 50.08
CA VAL A 233 -28.80 8.06 50.71
C VAL A 233 -29.14 8.24 52.20
N ASN A 234 -28.28 8.93 52.95
CA ASN A 234 -28.51 9.17 54.38
C ASN A 234 -29.78 10.00 54.64
N ASP A 235 -30.08 11.00 53.81
CA ASP A 235 -31.30 11.81 53.95
C ASP A 235 -32.57 11.07 53.52
N ALA A 236 -32.50 10.25 52.47
CA ALA A 236 -33.58 9.34 52.10
C ALA A 236 -33.86 8.30 53.21
N GLN A 237 -32.81 7.77 53.86
CA GLN A 237 -32.96 6.85 54.98
C GLN A 237 -33.60 7.51 56.21
N LYS A 238 -33.29 8.79 56.49
CA LYS A 238 -33.98 9.57 57.53
C LYS A 238 -35.47 9.74 57.22
N ALA A 239 -35.80 10.04 55.95
CA ALA A 239 -37.19 10.19 55.52
C ALA A 239 -37.99 8.89 55.68
N VAL A 240 -37.43 7.75 55.24
CA VAL A 240 -38.02 6.41 55.45
C VAL A 240 -38.23 6.11 56.95
N ASN A 241 -37.24 6.41 57.78
CA ASN A 241 -37.34 6.17 59.23
C ASN A 241 -38.43 7.05 59.90
N TYR A 242 -38.57 8.30 59.45
CA TYR A 242 -39.61 9.21 59.93
C TYR A 242 -41.02 8.75 59.48
N ASP A 243 -41.18 8.42 58.20
CA ASP A 243 -42.46 7.95 57.66
C ASP A 243 -42.91 6.63 58.31
N GLN A 244 -41.96 5.74 58.62
CA GLN A 244 -42.26 4.51 59.35
C GLN A 244 -42.77 4.79 60.77
N GLN A 245 -42.32 5.87 61.42
CA GLN A 245 -42.85 6.31 62.72
C GLN A 245 -44.24 6.96 62.58
N ASP A 246 -44.46 7.78 61.56
CA ASP A 246 -45.77 8.39 61.26
C ASP A 246 -46.84 7.33 60.94
N VAL A 247 -46.50 6.32 60.11
CA VAL A 247 -47.36 5.15 59.86
C VAL A 247 -47.69 4.41 61.14
N ASN A 248 -46.70 4.16 62.01
CA ASN A 248 -46.93 3.45 63.27
C ASN A 248 -47.84 4.25 64.21
N ALA A 249 -47.63 5.57 64.35
CA ALA A 249 -48.45 6.45 65.17
C ALA A 249 -49.90 6.53 64.66
N LYS A 250 -50.08 6.74 63.35
CA LYS A 250 -51.41 6.78 62.71
C LYS A 250 -52.13 5.44 62.78
N ASN A 251 -51.42 4.31 62.72
CA ASN A 251 -52.02 2.99 62.88
C ASN A 251 -52.61 2.80 64.29
N VAL A 252 -51.89 3.20 65.33
CA VAL A 252 -52.40 3.17 66.72
C VAL A 252 -53.66 4.03 66.87
N VAL A 253 -53.65 5.26 66.33
CA VAL A 253 -54.83 6.15 66.33
C VAL A 253 -56.00 5.52 65.58
N ASN A 254 -55.76 4.95 64.40
CA ASN A 254 -56.80 4.30 63.60
C ASN A 254 -57.41 3.10 64.32
N THR A 255 -56.60 2.23 64.95
CA THR A 255 -57.11 1.11 65.78
C THR A 255 -57.98 1.61 66.94
N ALA A 256 -57.56 2.67 67.64
CA ALA A 256 -58.34 3.24 68.74
C ALA A 256 -59.70 3.81 68.27
N VAL A 257 -59.74 4.45 67.10
CA VAL A 257 -61.00 4.98 66.53
C VAL A 257 -61.90 3.87 66.00
N GLN A 258 -61.36 2.78 65.42
CA GLN A 258 -62.16 1.60 65.05
C GLN A 258 -62.79 0.93 66.29
N GLN A 259 -62.08 0.86 67.42
CA GLN A 259 -62.67 0.41 68.69
C GLN A 259 -63.76 1.37 69.20
N ALA A 260 -63.59 2.69 69.02
CA ALA A 260 -64.63 3.67 69.36
C ALA A 260 -65.90 3.50 68.51
N VAL A 261 -65.78 3.18 67.22
CA VAL A 261 -66.92 2.82 66.35
C VAL A 261 -67.67 1.60 66.91
N LYS A 262 -66.95 0.54 67.30
CA LYS A 262 -67.59 -0.64 67.91
C LYS A 262 -68.33 -0.26 69.20
N ASN A 263 -67.67 0.48 70.10
CA ASN A 263 -68.26 0.88 71.39
C ASN A 263 -69.51 1.76 71.21
N ALA A 264 -69.55 2.64 70.20
CA ALA A 264 -70.73 3.43 69.88
C ALA A 264 -71.87 2.57 69.28
N GLN A 265 -71.54 1.54 68.49
CA GLN A 265 -72.54 0.64 67.93
C GLN A 265 -73.13 -0.29 68.99
N ASP A 266 -72.30 -0.80 69.91
CA ASP A 266 -72.74 -1.60 71.07
C ASP A 266 -73.71 -0.81 71.96
N LYS A 267 -73.45 0.49 72.19
CA LYS A 267 -74.37 1.39 72.92
C LYS A 267 -75.72 1.55 72.22
N LEU A 268 -75.70 1.88 70.92
CA LEU A 268 -76.92 2.10 70.14
C LEU A 268 -77.85 0.88 70.19
N SER A 269 -77.30 -0.33 70.05
CA SER A 269 -78.08 -1.56 70.20
C SER A 269 -78.65 -1.72 71.61
N GLY A 270 -77.90 -1.39 72.66
CA GLY A 270 -78.40 -1.39 74.03
C GLY A 270 -79.56 -0.40 74.27
N ALA A 271 -79.50 0.80 73.68
CA ALA A 271 -80.58 1.78 73.75
C ALA A 271 -81.83 1.33 72.97
N GLN A 272 -81.65 0.71 71.80
CA GLN A 272 -82.74 0.15 70.99
C GLN A 272 -83.43 -1.03 71.69
N ASP A 273 -82.66 -1.95 72.29
CA ASP A 273 -83.19 -3.07 73.09
C ASP A 273 -83.97 -2.58 74.32
N ALA A 274 -83.50 -1.51 74.98
CA ALA A 274 -84.18 -0.93 76.13
C ALA A 274 -85.50 -0.27 75.74
N LEU A 275 -85.53 0.50 74.63
CA LEU A 275 -86.75 1.07 74.08
C LEU A 275 -87.77 -0.03 73.74
N LYS A 276 -87.36 -1.04 72.95
CA LYS A 276 -88.25 -2.13 72.53
C LYS A 276 -88.89 -2.85 73.72
N LYS A 277 -88.13 -3.13 74.78
CA LYS A 277 -88.66 -3.78 76.01
C LYS A 277 -89.73 -2.96 76.71
N LEU A 278 -89.62 -1.62 76.70
CA LEU A 278 -90.66 -0.74 77.25
C LEU A 278 -91.92 -0.74 76.38
N GLU A 279 -91.79 -0.86 75.06
CA GLU A 279 -92.92 -0.94 74.13
C GLU A 279 -93.62 -2.30 74.21
N ASP A 280 -92.87 -3.40 74.25
CA ASP A 280 -93.39 -4.77 74.41
C ASP A 280 -94.15 -4.95 75.74
N ALA A 281 -93.68 -4.33 76.83
CA ALA A 281 -94.28 -4.45 78.16
C ALA A 281 -95.54 -3.60 78.37
N ASN A 282 -95.76 -2.59 77.52
CA ASN A 282 -96.76 -1.54 77.72
C ASN A 282 -97.67 -1.41 76.49
N ILE A 283 -98.42 -2.49 76.20
CA ILE A 283 -99.29 -2.61 75.02
C ILE A 283 -100.21 -1.40 74.92
N SER A 284 -99.97 -0.61 73.88
CA SER A 284 -100.55 0.71 73.72
C SER A 284 -102.02 0.61 73.33
N GLN A 285 -102.89 0.62 74.34
CA GLN A 285 -104.33 0.83 74.18
C GLN A 285 -104.56 2.25 73.65
N ILE A 286 -104.62 2.41 72.33
CA ILE A 286 -104.91 3.69 71.70
C ILE A 286 -106.42 3.91 71.70
N VAL A 287 -106.87 4.98 72.36
CA VAL A 287 -108.26 5.46 72.27
C VAL A 287 -108.35 6.59 71.24
N LYS A 288 -109.41 6.57 70.44
CA LYS A 288 -109.74 7.57 69.40
C LYS A 288 -111.10 8.20 69.73
N ILE A 289 -111.15 9.51 69.87
CA ILE A 289 -112.39 10.25 70.13
C ILE A 289 -112.50 11.36 69.08
N ASN A 290 -113.57 11.37 68.31
CA ASN A 290 -113.89 12.49 67.44
C ASN A 290 -114.48 13.61 68.31
N LYS A 291 -113.64 14.61 68.61
CA LYS A 291 -113.99 15.74 69.46
C LYS A 291 -115.29 16.42 69.04
N ASP A 292 -115.40 16.76 67.75
CA ASP A 292 -116.51 17.59 67.27
C ASP A 292 -117.84 16.82 67.32
N GLN A 293 -117.83 15.53 66.96
CA GLN A 293 -119.00 14.65 67.07
C GLN A 293 -119.40 14.37 68.52
N TRP A 294 -118.42 14.22 69.42
CA TRP A 294 -118.68 14.04 70.84
C TRP A 294 -119.33 15.28 71.45
N TYR A 295 -118.77 16.47 71.21
CA TYR A 295 -119.34 17.72 71.72
C TYR A 295 -120.69 18.06 71.07
N GLN A 296 -120.92 17.72 69.80
CA GLN A 296 -122.25 17.84 69.18
C GLN A 296 -123.29 17.02 69.95
N ALA A 297 -123.06 15.72 70.12
CA ALA A 297 -123.97 14.83 70.85
C ALA A 297 -124.21 15.28 72.31
N TYR A 298 -123.15 15.70 73.00
CA TYR A 298 -123.23 16.19 74.37
C TYR A 298 -124.00 17.51 74.49
N ASN A 299 -123.82 18.45 73.55
CA ASN A 299 -124.55 19.73 73.53
C ASN A 299 -126.04 19.53 73.20
N ASP A 300 -126.37 18.65 72.27
CA ASP A 300 -127.76 18.29 71.96
C ASP A 300 -128.45 17.71 73.20
N TRP A 301 -127.81 16.74 73.88
CA TRP A 301 -128.32 16.17 75.14
C TRP A 301 -128.51 17.25 76.21
N TYR A 302 -127.52 18.11 76.41
CA TYR A 302 -127.56 19.13 77.46
C TYR A 302 -128.67 20.17 77.21
N THR A 303 -128.78 20.67 75.97
CA THR A 303 -129.72 21.75 75.62
C THR A 303 -131.17 21.31 75.51
N THR A 304 -131.44 20.03 75.19
CA THR A 304 -132.79 19.47 75.10
C THR A 304 -133.39 19.07 76.45
N GLY A 305 -132.57 18.89 77.49
CA GLY A 305 -133.04 18.59 78.85
C GLY A 305 -131.98 18.08 79.83
N GLY A 306 -130.84 17.58 79.33
CA GLY A 306 -129.75 17.04 80.13
C GLY A 306 -130.21 15.98 81.13
N TYR A 307 -129.89 16.19 82.40
CA TYR A 307 -130.31 15.37 83.55
C TYR A 307 -131.84 15.20 83.71
N LYS A 308 -132.68 15.95 82.97
CA LYS A 308 -134.14 15.87 82.99
C LYS A 308 -134.73 15.14 81.76
N GLY A 309 -133.92 14.32 81.08
CA GLY A 309 -134.35 13.55 79.90
C GLY A 309 -133.93 14.15 78.55
N GLY A 310 -132.70 14.68 78.47
CA GLY A 310 -132.12 15.19 77.22
C GLY A 310 -132.01 14.13 76.12
N THR A 311 -132.19 14.56 74.87
CA THR A 311 -132.16 13.74 73.65
C THR A 311 -131.03 14.17 72.71
N ILE A 312 -130.64 13.28 71.79
CA ILE A 312 -129.64 13.53 70.73
C ILE A 312 -130.16 13.01 69.40
N THR A 313 -129.61 13.42 68.26
CA THR A 313 -130.05 12.88 66.95
C THR A 313 -129.64 11.42 66.74
N ASP A 314 -130.32 10.71 65.81
CA ASP A 314 -129.91 9.37 65.35
C ASP A 314 -128.47 9.33 64.80
N THR A 315 -127.99 10.43 64.23
CA THR A 315 -126.62 10.54 63.70
C THR A 315 -125.61 10.58 64.85
N ASP A 316 -125.92 11.35 65.89
CA ASP A 316 -125.09 11.51 67.07
C ASP A 316 -125.07 10.23 67.92
N ALA A 317 -126.22 9.56 68.05
CA ALA A 317 -126.29 8.21 68.62
C ALA A 317 -125.37 7.23 67.86
N GLN A 318 -125.41 7.20 66.52
CA GLN A 318 -124.52 6.35 65.73
C GLN A 318 -123.04 6.73 65.85
N ASN A 319 -122.71 8.02 66.01
CA ASN A 319 -121.34 8.47 66.24
C ASN A 319 -120.81 8.01 67.62
N LEU A 320 -121.61 8.16 68.69
CA LEU A 320 -121.24 7.68 70.03
C LEU A 320 -121.13 6.15 70.07
N VAL A 321 -122.07 5.40 69.45
CA VAL A 321 -121.96 3.93 69.33
C VAL A 321 -120.68 3.52 68.60
N ARG A 322 -120.32 4.20 67.51
CA ARG A 322 -119.10 3.89 66.77
C ARG A 322 -117.85 4.16 67.62
N MET A 323 -117.80 5.27 68.36
CA MET A 323 -116.69 5.57 69.28
C MET A 323 -116.62 4.59 70.46
N GLY A 324 -117.76 4.12 70.99
CA GLY A 324 -117.80 3.20 72.12
C GLY A 324 -117.49 1.73 71.80
N TYR A 325 -117.76 1.27 70.56
CA TYR A 325 -117.71 -0.16 70.23
C TYR A 325 -116.92 -0.55 68.95
N SER A 326 -116.63 0.41 68.06
CA SER A 326 -116.08 0.12 66.71
C SER A 326 -114.71 0.77 66.46
N ASP A 327 -114.58 2.07 66.74
CA ASP A 327 -113.32 2.83 66.51
C ASP A 327 -112.24 2.47 67.56
N ASN A 328 -112.68 1.89 68.69
CA ASN A 328 -111.93 1.56 69.90
C ASN A 328 -112.26 0.13 70.36
N GLN A 329 -111.24 -0.69 70.62
CA GLN A 329 -111.38 -2.08 71.08
C GLN A 329 -110.16 -2.46 71.93
N TYR A 330 -110.38 -3.05 73.11
CA TYR A 330 -109.31 -3.50 74.01
C TYR A 330 -108.43 -4.58 73.36
N GLN A 331 -107.12 -4.34 73.31
CA GLN A 331 -106.12 -5.30 72.81
C GLN A 331 -105.59 -6.16 73.96
N SER A 332 -105.64 -7.49 73.84
CA SER A 332 -105.18 -8.37 74.93
C SER A 332 -103.67 -8.42 75.06
N ASN A 333 -103.17 -8.57 76.30
CA ASN A 333 -101.76 -8.74 76.62
C ASN A 333 -101.51 -10.13 77.23
N GLU A 334 -100.67 -10.95 76.60
CA GLU A 334 -100.31 -12.28 77.11
C GLU A 334 -99.64 -12.22 78.50
N GLN A 335 -98.83 -11.19 78.77
CA GLN A 335 -98.20 -11.02 80.08
C GLN A 335 -99.26 -10.73 81.15
N ASP A 336 -100.21 -9.85 80.88
CA ASP A 336 -101.29 -9.53 81.85
C ASP A 336 -102.31 -10.67 81.99
N ALA A 337 -102.50 -11.49 80.96
CA ALA A 337 -103.31 -12.71 81.01
C ALA A 337 -102.66 -13.82 81.87
N SER A 338 -101.34 -13.77 82.06
CA SER A 338 -100.63 -14.66 83.00
C SER A 338 -100.69 -14.19 84.46
N LYS A 339 -101.06 -12.93 84.73
CA LYS A 339 -101.16 -12.35 86.08
C LYS A 339 -102.56 -12.57 86.67
N THR A 340 -102.74 -13.56 87.53
CA THR A 340 -103.98 -13.76 88.30
C THR A 340 -104.18 -12.67 89.37
N ILE A 341 -105.44 -12.33 89.68
CA ILE A 341 -105.82 -11.32 90.68
C ILE A 341 -106.95 -11.82 91.61
N ASP A 342 -107.15 -11.15 92.73
CA ASP A 342 -108.39 -11.18 93.53
C ASP A 342 -109.10 -9.83 93.35
N SER A 343 -110.21 -9.80 92.61
CA SER A 343 -110.94 -8.55 92.34
C SER A 343 -111.73 -8.02 93.55
N ASN A 344 -111.77 -8.74 94.67
CA ASN A 344 -112.31 -8.20 95.93
C ASN A 344 -111.23 -7.52 96.78
N ASN A 345 -109.94 -7.81 96.52
CA ASN A 345 -108.80 -7.40 97.32
C ASN A 345 -107.50 -7.31 96.48
N LEU A 346 -107.40 -6.29 95.63
CA LEU A 346 -106.20 -6.01 94.83
C LEU A 346 -104.99 -5.66 95.72
N THR A 347 -103.81 -6.19 95.40
CA THR A 347 -102.56 -5.79 96.07
C THR A 347 -102.16 -4.36 95.66
N ASP A 348 -101.42 -3.63 96.50
CA ASP A 348 -100.97 -2.26 96.18
C ASP A 348 -100.21 -2.15 94.85
N ALA A 349 -99.50 -3.20 94.44
CA ALA A 349 -98.81 -3.26 93.14
C ALA A 349 -99.80 -3.38 91.96
N GLN A 350 -100.78 -4.30 92.05
CA GLN A 350 -101.84 -4.46 91.04
C GLN A 350 -102.73 -3.21 90.98
N LEU A 351 -103.03 -2.63 92.14
CA LEU A 351 -103.82 -1.41 92.27
C LEU A 351 -103.09 -0.24 91.62
N LYS A 352 -101.81 -0.03 91.91
CA LYS A 352 -100.98 0.97 91.23
C LYS A 352 -100.91 0.73 89.72
N GLU A 353 -100.79 -0.53 89.28
CA GLU A 353 -100.78 -0.90 87.86
C GLU A 353 -102.10 -0.56 87.14
N ILE A 354 -103.25 -0.91 87.73
CA ILE A 354 -104.56 -0.61 87.12
C ILE A 354 -104.93 0.88 87.19
N ASN A 355 -104.51 1.60 88.23
CA ASN A 355 -104.73 3.04 88.36
C ASN A 355 -103.92 3.83 87.31
N VAL A 356 -102.63 3.52 87.16
CA VAL A 356 -101.79 4.09 86.09
C VAL A 356 -102.31 3.73 84.70
N PHE A 357 -102.83 2.52 84.51
CA PHE A 357 -103.48 2.12 83.27
C PHE A 357 -104.74 2.96 82.98
N GLY A 358 -105.71 2.99 83.91
CA GLY A 358 -106.98 3.71 83.77
C GLY A 358 -106.77 5.21 83.52
N ALA A 359 -105.85 5.84 84.26
CA ALA A 359 -105.48 7.23 84.02
C ALA A 359 -104.89 7.47 82.63
N ASN A 360 -104.08 6.54 82.09
CA ASN A 360 -103.58 6.64 80.72
C ASN A 360 -104.67 6.41 79.65
N ILE A 361 -105.74 5.65 79.93
CA ILE A 361 -106.93 5.57 79.05
C ILE A 361 -107.71 6.90 79.09
N LEU A 362 -108.06 7.35 80.29
CA LEU A 362 -108.84 8.57 80.50
C LEU A 362 -108.11 9.82 79.98
N ASN A 363 -106.78 9.89 80.14
CA ASN A 363 -105.98 11.01 79.62
C ASN A 363 -105.90 11.06 78.11
N GLN A 364 -105.97 9.94 77.38
CA GLN A 364 -106.09 9.98 75.92
C GLN A 364 -107.42 10.59 75.48
N ILE A 365 -108.51 10.26 76.18
CA ILE A 365 -109.86 10.79 75.92
C ILE A 365 -109.90 12.30 76.24
N ARG A 366 -109.49 12.68 77.45
CA ARG A 366 -109.44 14.09 77.89
C ARG A 366 -108.55 14.94 76.98
N THR A 367 -107.37 14.46 76.59
CA THR A 367 -106.47 15.17 75.66
C THR A 367 -107.12 15.40 74.29
N GLN A 368 -107.80 14.40 73.72
CA GLN A 368 -108.50 14.55 72.43
C GLN A 368 -109.69 15.52 72.52
N LEU A 369 -110.41 15.54 73.64
CA LEU A 369 -111.45 16.54 73.92
C LEU A 369 -110.88 17.93 74.24
N GLY A 370 -109.57 18.07 74.48
CA GLY A 370 -108.89 19.32 74.85
C GLY A 370 -109.02 19.69 76.34
N LEU A 371 -109.35 18.71 77.19
CA LEU A 371 -109.50 18.82 78.63
C LEU A 371 -108.15 18.56 79.33
N ALA A 372 -107.98 19.09 80.54
CA ALA A 372 -106.76 18.88 81.31
C ALA A 372 -106.63 17.40 81.77
N PRO A 373 -105.44 16.79 81.69
CA PRO A 373 -105.20 15.45 82.20
C PRO A 373 -105.50 15.29 83.70
N VAL A 374 -105.94 14.09 84.09
CA VAL A 374 -105.98 13.65 85.50
C VAL A 374 -104.61 13.18 85.98
N ALA A 375 -104.33 13.40 87.26
CA ALA A 375 -103.23 12.76 87.97
C ALA A 375 -103.70 11.44 88.63
N VAL A 376 -102.77 10.61 89.09
CA VAL A 376 -103.04 9.58 90.09
C VAL A 376 -102.22 9.94 91.31
N THR A 377 -102.82 9.97 92.49
CA THR A 377 -102.13 10.29 93.75
C THR A 377 -102.32 9.16 94.75
N GLN A 378 -101.48 9.11 95.78
CA GLN A 378 -101.65 8.13 96.85
C GLN A 378 -103.02 8.30 97.55
N GLY A 379 -103.44 9.55 97.75
CA GLY A 379 -104.75 9.91 98.30
C GLY A 379 -105.93 9.52 97.42
N SER A 380 -105.83 9.60 96.09
CA SER A 380 -106.91 9.12 95.21
C SER A 380 -107.07 7.60 95.32
N ILE A 381 -105.96 6.85 95.32
CA ILE A 381 -105.97 5.39 95.48
C ILE A 381 -106.55 4.97 96.84
N ASP A 382 -106.13 5.60 97.94
CA ASP A 382 -106.60 5.24 99.28
C ASP A 382 -108.06 5.71 99.55
N PHE A 383 -108.53 6.76 98.87
CA PHE A 383 -109.95 7.14 98.86
C PHE A 383 -110.81 6.12 98.10
N ALA A 384 -110.38 5.68 96.91
CA ALA A 384 -111.08 4.64 96.15
C ALA A 384 -111.17 3.31 96.94
N LYS A 385 -110.07 2.88 97.56
CA LYS A 385 -110.04 1.76 98.53
C LYS A 385 -111.08 1.93 99.64
N ALA A 386 -111.25 3.12 100.21
CA ALA A 386 -112.18 3.36 101.30
C ALA A 386 -113.66 3.31 100.85
N ILE A 387 -113.95 3.77 99.64
CA ILE A 387 -115.27 3.61 99.01
C ILE A 387 -115.56 2.12 98.77
N ALA A 388 -114.69 1.42 98.04
CA ALA A 388 -114.86 -0.02 97.76
C ALA A 388 -114.98 -0.84 99.06
N LYS A 389 -114.18 -0.52 100.08
CA LYS A 389 -114.27 -1.13 101.41
C LYS A 389 -115.58 -0.83 102.13
N SER A 390 -116.20 0.32 101.91
CA SER A 390 -117.52 0.66 102.48
C SER A 390 -118.62 -0.18 101.86
N TYR A 391 -118.62 -0.36 100.54
CA TYR A 391 -119.52 -1.31 99.86
C TYR A 391 -119.30 -2.76 100.35
N LYS A 392 -118.02 -3.19 100.51
CA LYS A 392 -117.65 -4.52 101.05
C LYS A 392 -118.16 -4.75 102.49
N ASN A 393 -118.00 -3.76 103.37
CA ASN A 393 -118.38 -3.86 104.79
C ASN A 393 -119.90 -3.92 105.00
N ASP A 394 -120.64 -3.05 104.33
CA ASP A 394 -122.10 -2.93 104.50
C ASP A 394 -122.88 -3.84 103.52
N ASN A 395 -122.18 -4.65 102.71
CA ASN A 395 -122.70 -5.55 101.67
C ASN A 395 -123.78 -4.90 100.76
N TRP A 396 -123.47 -3.71 100.26
CA TRP A 396 -124.42 -2.93 99.47
C TRP A 396 -124.68 -3.55 98.09
N ASP A 397 -125.95 -3.74 97.76
CA ASP A 397 -126.40 -4.19 96.43
C ASP A 397 -126.59 -2.98 95.50
N PRO A 398 -125.78 -2.82 94.45
CA PRO A 398 -125.85 -1.69 93.51
C PRO A 398 -127.15 -1.65 92.69
N SER A 399 -128.02 -2.67 92.76
CA SER A 399 -129.38 -2.58 92.19
C SER A 399 -130.22 -1.45 92.82
N HIS A 400 -129.82 -0.97 94.00
CA HIS A 400 -130.41 0.18 94.70
C HIS A 400 -129.76 1.52 94.34
N GLY A 401 -128.78 1.55 93.43
CA GLY A 401 -127.98 2.72 93.06
C GLY A 401 -126.66 2.82 93.84
N HIS A 402 -126.04 4.00 93.83
CA HIS A 402 -124.79 4.27 94.55
C HIS A 402 -124.97 4.17 96.07
N TYR A 403 -123.94 3.74 96.78
CA TYR A 403 -123.93 3.75 98.24
C TYR A 403 -123.54 5.12 98.80
N ASP A 404 -124.38 6.14 98.56
CA ASP A 404 -124.15 7.54 98.98
C ASP A 404 -123.66 7.69 100.43
N ARG A 405 -124.20 6.88 101.34
CA ARG A 405 -123.84 6.88 102.77
C ARG A 405 -122.43 6.33 103.03
N GLY A 406 -121.96 5.38 102.22
CA GLY A 406 -120.58 4.89 102.27
C GLY A 406 -119.62 5.89 101.64
N ILE A 407 -119.98 6.42 100.46
CA ILE A 407 -119.19 7.42 99.71
C ILE A 407 -118.99 8.69 100.56
N GLY A 408 -120.06 9.22 101.16
CA GLY A 408 -119.99 10.40 102.03
C GLY A 408 -119.10 10.20 103.26
N LYS A 409 -119.23 9.06 103.97
CA LYS A 409 -118.34 8.69 105.08
C LYS A 409 -116.88 8.53 104.66
N ALA A 410 -116.62 8.01 103.47
CA ALA A 410 -115.27 7.90 102.94
C ALA A 410 -114.71 9.29 102.62
N ALA A 411 -115.50 10.18 102.02
CA ALA A 411 -115.12 11.55 101.70
C ALA A 411 -114.73 12.33 102.96
N GLU A 412 -115.50 12.24 104.06
CA GLU A 412 -115.18 12.87 105.34
C GLU A 412 -113.81 12.45 105.92
N GLN A 413 -113.40 11.19 105.72
CA GLN A 413 -112.11 10.68 106.20
C GLN A 413 -110.91 11.32 105.48
N TYR A 414 -111.05 11.64 104.19
CA TYR A 414 -110.02 12.29 103.37
C TYR A 414 -110.21 13.82 103.25
N GLY A 415 -111.08 14.41 104.07
CA GLY A 415 -111.30 15.86 104.09
C GLY A 415 -112.02 16.42 102.86
N LEU A 416 -112.89 15.60 102.27
CA LEU A 416 -113.78 15.94 101.17
C LEU A 416 -115.22 16.21 101.67
N LEU A 417 -116.17 16.48 100.77
CA LEU A 417 -117.56 16.84 101.08
C LEU A 417 -118.45 15.59 101.19
N GLY A 418 -118.87 15.25 102.40
CA GLY A 418 -119.62 14.01 102.69
C GLY A 418 -121.11 13.98 102.35
N THR A 419 -121.67 14.94 101.60
CA THR A 419 -123.14 15.14 101.50
C THR A 419 -123.85 14.34 100.40
N GLY A 420 -123.17 13.43 99.70
CA GLY A 420 -123.73 12.54 98.68
C GLY A 420 -122.64 11.97 97.77
N ASN A 421 -123.01 11.25 96.70
CA ASN A 421 -122.06 10.94 95.64
C ASN A 421 -121.74 12.19 94.79
N TYR A 422 -120.46 12.61 94.84
CA TYR A 422 -119.88 13.62 93.93
C TYR A 422 -118.58 13.13 93.28
N TYR A 423 -118.22 11.85 93.47
CA TYR A 423 -116.87 11.35 93.24
C TYR A 423 -116.81 10.02 92.49
N GLU A 424 -117.85 9.19 92.58
CA GLU A 424 -117.87 7.82 92.05
C GLU A 424 -118.71 7.72 90.77
N CYS A 425 -118.07 7.23 89.71
CA CYS A 425 -118.71 6.54 88.60
C CYS A 425 -118.60 5.02 88.87
N LEU A 426 -119.70 4.27 88.78
CA LEU A 426 -119.73 2.87 89.21
C LEU A 426 -119.87 1.93 87.99
N GLY A 427 -118.81 1.19 87.68
CA GLY A 427 -118.80 0.19 86.59
C GLY A 427 -119.07 -1.23 87.09
N SER A 428 -119.21 -2.18 86.17
CA SER A 428 -119.41 -3.58 86.54
C SER A 428 -119.02 -4.59 85.45
N GLY A 429 -118.33 -5.66 85.87
CA GLY A 429 -117.88 -6.74 85.00
C GLY A 429 -118.04 -8.14 85.62
N TYR A 430 -117.92 -9.16 84.78
CA TYR A 430 -118.05 -10.57 85.16
C TYR A 430 -116.80 -11.34 84.72
N HIS A 431 -116.45 -12.39 85.48
CA HIS A 431 -115.30 -13.27 85.21
C HIS A 431 -113.92 -12.56 85.21
N ILE A 432 -113.74 -11.57 86.08
CA ILE A 432 -112.51 -10.80 86.25
C ILE A 432 -111.50 -11.62 87.09
N ASN A 433 -110.60 -12.37 86.43
CA ASN A 433 -109.66 -13.29 87.09
C ASN A 433 -108.18 -12.93 86.88
N THR A 434 -107.87 -12.12 85.87
CA THR A 434 -106.50 -11.70 85.52
C THR A 434 -106.37 -10.19 85.38
N MET A 435 -105.14 -9.66 85.41
CA MET A 435 -104.89 -8.24 85.11
C MET A 435 -105.35 -7.87 83.70
N ASN A 436 -105.33 -8.79 82.74
CA ASN A 436 -105.86 -8.57 81.39
C ASN A 436 -107.39 -8.40 81.42
N ASP A 437 -108.11 -9.18 82.24
CA ASP A 437 -109.57 -9.04 82.36
C ASP A 437 -109.95 -7.74 83.07
N LEU A 438 -109.22 -7.38 84.13
CA LEU A 438 -109.41 -6.12 84.86
C LEU A 438 -109.10 -4.90 83.99
N LYS A 439 -107.97 -4.91 83.26
CA LYS A 439 -107.64 -3.85 82.29
C LYS A 439 -108.66 -3.77 81.15
N ARG A 440 -109.26 -4.90 80.74
CA ARG A 440 -110.34 -4.92 79.74
C ARG A 440 -111.63 -4.29 80.26
N MET A 441 -112.01 -4.60 81.50
CA MET A 441 -113.16 -4.00 82.19
C MET A 441 -112.96 -2.49 82.27
N VAL A 442 -111.94 -2.03 82.98
CA VAL A 442 -111.61 -0.60 83.18
C VAL A 442 -111.46 0.17 81.85
N TYR A 443 -110.89 -0.44 80.80
CA TYR A 443 -110.84 0.18 79.46
C TYR A 443 -112.24 0.39 78.87
N ASN A 444 -113.09 -0.64 78.90
CA ASN A 444 -114.44 -0.59 78.35
C ASN A 444 -115.33 0.36 79.15
N ASP A 445 -115.27 0.31 80.48
CA ASP A 445 -116.13 1.10 81.36
C ASP A 445 -115.77 2.59 81.30
N ILE A 446 -114.48 2.96 81.36
CA ILE A 446 -114.03 4.35 81.12
C ILE A 446 -114.46 4.82 79.72
N LEU A 447 -114.30 3.98 78.68
CA LEU A 447 -114.68 4.34 77.31
C LEU A 447 -116.19 4.59 77.19
N ILE A 448 -117.03 3.63 77.60
CA ILE A 448 -118.48 3.71 77.46
C ILE A 448 -119.08 4.83 78.31
N MET A 449 -118.59 5.02 79.54
CA MET A 449 -119.02 6.12 80.40
C MET A 449 -118.68 7.49 79.81
N THR A 450 -117.45 7.66 79.29
CA THR A 450 -117.05 8.94 78.69
C THR A 450 -117.74 9.24 77.35
N VAL A 451 -118.18 8.24 76.58
CA VAL A 451 -119.03 8.45 75.38
C VAL A 451 -120.54 8.47 75.66
N GLY A 452 -120.96 8.71 76.91
CA GLY A 452 -122.36 8.97 77.25
C GLY A 452 -123.23 7.72 77.41
N CYS A 453 -122.66 6.62 77.94
CA CYS A 453 -123.36 5.41 78.36
C CYS A 453 -124.31 4.80 77.30
N ILE A 454 -124.00 5.02 76.02
CA ILE A 454 -124.90 4.70 74.92
C ILE A 454 -125.04 3.19 74.71
N ASN A 455 -126.26 2.72 74.51
CA ASN A 455 -126.47 1.33 74.13
C ASN A 455 -125.99 1.07 72.69
N LYS A 456 -125.28 -0.03 72.44
CA LYS A 456 -124.86 -0.47 71.09
C LYS A 456 -125.96 -0.53 70.03
N ASN A 457 -127.23 -0.61 70.43
CA ASN A 457 -128.41 -0.64 69.55
C ASN A 457 -129.27 0.65 69.64
N ALA A 458 -128.74 1.76 70.19
CA ALA A 458 -129.50 2.97 70.44
C ALA A 458 -129.91 3.72 69.16
N THR A 459 -131.06 4.38 69.24
CA THR A 459 -131.60 5.35 68.27
C THR A 459 -131.87 6.66 69.00
N GLY A 460 -131.70 7.79 68.33
CA GLY A 460 -131.70 9.15 68.89
C GLY A 460 -133.08 9.71 69.21
N ASN A 461 -133.86 9.00 70.02
CA ASN A 461 -135.06 9.55 70.65
C ASN A 461 -135.44 8.77 71.92
N GLY A 462 -134.97 9.24 73.08
CA GLY A 462 -135.27 8.66 74.39
C GLY A 462 -135.23 9.74 75.47
N ASN A 463 -136.38 9.96 76.11
CA ASN A 463 -136.62 10.94 77.17
C ASN A 463 -137.18 10.20 78.41
N LEU A 464 -137.39 10.92 79.51
CA LEU A 464 -138.24 10.67 80.68
C LEU A 464 -137.55 10.35 82.01
N ASP A 465 -138.31 10.62 83.08
CA ASP A 465 -137.87 10.87 84.44
C ASP A 465 -137.50 9.64 85.27
N GLY A 466 -136.53 9.82 86.17
CA GLY A 466 -136.62 9.40 87.58
C GLY A 466 -136.79 7.91 87.94
N HIS A 467 -135.69 7.28 88.36
CA HIS A 467 -135.63 6.14 89.32
C HIS A 467 -136.76 5.08 89.25
N GLY A 468 -136.65 4.07 88.38
CA GLY A 468 -137.67 2.99 88.35
C GLY A 468 -137.41 1.73 87.52
N GLY A 469 -136.22 1.53 86.92
CA GLY A 469 -135.90 0.32 86.16
C GLY A 469 -136.49 0.28 84.74
N HIS A 470 -135.96 1.11 83.84
CA HIS A 470 -136.36 1.21 82.43
C HIS A 470 -135.17 0.98 81.46
N LYS A 471 -135.45 0.87 80.16
CA LYS A 471 -134.49 0.42 79.13
C LYS A 471 -134.16 1.50 78.11
N ILE A 472 -132.87 1.81 77.98
CA ILE A 472 -132.16 2.36 76.80
C ILE A 472 -132.54 3.81 76.40
N GLY A 473 -131.58 4.76 76.26
CA GLY A 473 -130.17 4.69 76.65
C GLY A 473 -129.20 5.63 75.93
N ILE A 474 -129.15 6.90 76.36
CA ILE A 474 -127.97 7.79 76.36
C ILE A 474 -127.98 8.53 77.71
N GLU A 475 -126.82 8.68 78.35
CA GLU A 475 -126.69 9.35 79.65
C GLU A 475 -125.26 9.87 79.84
N PHE A 476 -125.10 11.17 80.11
CA PHE A 476 -123.79 11.84 80.21
C PHE A 476 -123.40 12.26 81.64
N ALA A 477 -124.05 11.75 82.69
CA ALA A 477 -123.66 12.02 84.08
C ALA A 477 -122.30 11.36 84.40
N HIS A 478 -122.09 10.11 84.00
CA HIS A 478 -120.78 9.45 84.14
C HIS A 478 -119.70 10.16 83.31
N ALA A 479 -120.04 10.64 82.11
CA ALA A 479 -119.14 11.47 81.32
C ALA A 479 -118.79 12.79 82.04
N ASN A 480 -119.75 13.47 82.67
CA ASN A 480 -119.50 14.68 83.46
C ASN A 480 -118.57 14.40 84.67
N GLY A 481 -118.72 13.25 85.34
CA GLY A 481 -117.86 12.83 86.44
C GLY A 481 -116.42 12.49 85.99
N LEU A 482 -116.25 11.72 84.91
CA LEU A 482 -114.93 11.31 84.43
C LEU A 482 -114.19 12.39 83.62
N LEU A 483 -114.89 13.38 83.06
CA LEU A 483 -114.32 14.43 82.20
C LEU A 483 -114.31 15.82 82.84
N GLY A 484 -114.84 15.98 84.06
CA GLY A 484 -114.88 17.26 84.77
C GLY A 484 -115.84 18.26 84.13
N TYR A 485 -117.13 17.93 84.09
CA TYR A 485 -118.25 18.77 83.63
C TYR A 485 -117.94 19.65 82.38
N PRO A 486 -117.74 19.03 81.18
CA PRO A 486 -117.22 19.74 80.00
C PRO A 486 -118.03 20.96 79.52
N HIS A 487 -119.33 21.05 79.83
CA HIS A 487 -120.17 22.19 79.48
C HIS A 487 -119.80 23.48 80.26
N ASP A 488 -119.59 23.36 81.57
CA ASP A 488 -119.66 24.52 82.47
C ASP A 488 -118.34 25.31 82.59
N ASN A 489 -117.21 24.67 82.27
CA ASN A 489 -115.91 25.34 82.09
C ASN A 489 -114.96 24.48 81.24
N PRO A 490 -114.98 24.58 79.89
CA PRO A 490 -114.26 23.67 78.96
C PRO A 490 -112.72 23.79 78.98
N SER A 491 -112.12 24.43 79.98
CA SER A 491 -110.67 24.60 80.15
C SER A 491 -110.28 24.93 81.60
N GLY A 492 -110.27 23.94 82.50
CA GLY A 492 -109.64 24.15 83.82
C GLY A 492 -109.79 23.11 84.94
N TYR A 493 -110.57 22.05 84.78
CA TYR A 493 -110.69 21.00 85.81
C TYR A 493 -109.42 20.14 85.87
N THR A 494 -108.56 20.38 86.86
CA THR A 494 -107.56 19.39 87.28
C THR A 494 -108.20 18.49 88.33
N GLU A 495 -108.03 17.19 88.18
CA GLU A 495 -108.71 16.19 89.01
C GLU A 495 -107.75 15.02 89.25
N ASP A 496 -107.77 14.47 90.46
CA ASP A 496 -107.06 13.22 90.75
C ASP A 496 -108.02 12.05 90.47
N PHE A 497 -107.53 11.06 89.73
CA PHE A 497 -108.27 9.85 89.37
C PHE A 497 -107.76 8.64 90.18
N ALA A 498 -108.67 7.72 90.49
CA ALA A 498 -108.33 6.39 90.97
C ALA A 498 -109.45 5.37 90.73
N LEU A 499 -109.16 4.09 91.00
CA LEU A 499 -110.15 3.04 91.19
C LEU A 499 -109.66 1.96 92.17
N ASP A 500 -110.61 1.33 92.86
CA ASP A 500 -110.49 0.02 93.52
C ASP A 500 -111.74 -0.79 93.18
N THR A 501 -111.72 -2.11 93.42
CA THR A 501 -112.80 -3.02 93.06
C THR A 501 -113.39 -3.75 94.26
N ASN A 502 -114.65 -4.19 94.13
CA ASN A 502 -115.26 -5.15 95.06
C ASN A 502 -116.09 -6.21 94.31
N ILE A 503 -116.64 -7.17 95.05
CA ILE A 503 -117.57 -8.16 94.53
C ILE A 503 -118.94 -8.03 95.19
N HIS A 504 -119.98 -7.84 94.39
CA HIS A 504 -121.39 -8.05 94.74
C HIS A 504 -122.15 -8.58 93.52
N GLY A 505 -122.31 -9.90 93.40
CA GLY A 505 -122.92 -10.57 92.25
C GLY A 505 -122.04 -10.61 90.98
N GLY A 506 -121.42 -9.47 90.64
CA GLY A 506 -120.28 -9.33 89.73
C GLY A 506 -119.10 -8.65 90.42
N THR A 507 -118.04 -8.31 89.68
CA THR A 507 -117.02 -7.35 90.12
C THR A 507 -117.52 -5.94 89.78
N LEU A 508 -117.43 -4.99 90.72
CA LEU A 508 -117.63 -3.57 90.45
C LEU A 508 -116.28 -2.85 90.50
N ASP A 509 -116.10 -1.82 89.68
CA ASP A 509 -115.05 -0.82 89.84
C ASP A 509 -115.63 0.54 90.24
N HIS A 510 -115.04 1.11 91.29
CA HIS A 510 -115.36 2.44 91.78
C HIS A 510 -114.43 3.42 91.09
N LEU A 511 -114.81 3.93 89.92
CA LEU A 511 -114.03 4.92 89.17
C LEU A 511 -114.19 6.28 89.85
N ILE A 512 -113.16 6.69 90.58
CA ILE A 512 -113.16 7.90 91.41
C ILE A 512 -112.47 9.06 90.70
N THR A 513 -113.12 10.21 90.65
CA THR A 513 -112.51 11.52 90.34
C THR A 513 -112.66 12.48 91.52
N VAL A 514 -111.61 13.25 91.80
CA VAL A 514 -111.58 14.26 92.87
C VAL A 514 -111.10 15.59 92.31
N PRO A 515 -111.95 16.63 92.21
CA PRO A 515 -111.55 17.95 91.73
C PRO A 515 -110.46 18.58 92.61
N THR A 516 -109.27 18.84 92.05
CA THR A 516 -108.13 19.43 92.79
C THR A 516 -107.94 20.92 92.53
N ASP A 517 -108.64 21.50 91.56
CA ASP A 517 -108.53 22.91 91.18
C ASP A 517 -109.19 23.88 92.18
N LYS A 518 -108.78 25.16 92.14
CA LYS A 518 -109.17 26.15 93.14
C LYS A 518 -110.63 26.62 93.04
N LYS A 519 -111.29 26.52 91.88
CA LYS A 519 -112.72 26.87 91.73
C LYS A 519 -113.61 25.86 92.47
N HIS A 520 -113.15 24.61 92.58
CA HIS A 520 -113.88 23.49 93.16
C HIS A 520 -113.46 23.17 94.60
N SER A 521 -112.85 24.15 95.28
CA SER A 521 -112.50 24.11 96.70
C SER A 521 -113.69 23.88 97.65
N TYR A 522 -114.94 24.03 97.19
CA TYR A 522 -116.13 23.69 97.98
C TYR A 522 -116.36 22.18 98.17
N TYR A 523 -115.71 21.32 97.37
CA TYR A 523 -115.66 19.87 97.62
C TYR A 523 -114.65 19.47 98.72
N TRP A 524 -113.91 20.43 99.29
CA TRP A 524 -112.87 20.19 100.28
C TRP A 524 -113.26 20.76 101.64
N THR A 525 -113.34 19.89 102.65
CA THR A 525 -113.56 20.26 104.05
C THR A 525 -112.26 20.37 104.83
N ASP A 526 -111.23 19.59 104.47
CA ASP A 526 -109.88 19.63 105.04
C ASP A 526 -108.83 19.05 104.06
N PRO A 527 -108.22 19.89 103.18
CA PRO A 527 -107.20 19.45 102.24
C PRO A 527 -105.96 18.78 102.84
N THR A 528 -105.75 18.83 104.16
CA THR A 528 -104.57 18.21 104.81
C THR A 528 -104.72 16.70 105.03
N LYS A 529 -105.94 16.16 104.87
CA LYS A 529 -106.24 14.72 105.02
C LYS A 529 -106.06 13.89 103.74
N TYR A 530 -105.66 14.52 102.64
CA TYR A 530 -105.56 13.89 101.32
C TYR A 530 -104.11 13.92 100.82
N ASP A 531 -103.51 12.75 100.62
CA ASP A 531 -102.13 12.66 100.13
C ASP A 531 -102.05 12.96 98.63
N ARG A 532 -101.54 14.14 98.28
CA ARG A 532 -101.34 14.59 96.90
C ARG A 532 -100.02 14.12 96.27
N THR A 533 -99.37 13.10 96.83
CA THR A 533 -98.17 12.50 96.25
C THR A 533 -98.49 11.81 94.93
N GLU A 534 -98.08 12.43 93.81
CA GLU A 534 -98.30 11.92 92.45
C GLU A 534 -97.58 10.59 92.20
N ILE A 535 -98.29 9.69 91.51
CA ILE A 535 -97.80 8.42 91.01
C ILE A 535 -97.45 8.58 89.52
N PRO A 536 -96.18 8.41 89.10
CA PRO A 536 -95.77 8.60 87.71
C PRO A 536 -96.50 7.69 86.72
N LEU A 537 -97.08 8.29 85.67
CA LEU A 537 -97.87 7.58 84.65
C LEU A 537 -97.05 6.90 83.54
N GLY A 538 -95.71 6.88 83.64
CA GLY A 538 -94.81 6.13 82.75
C GLY A 538 -94.51 6.74 81.36
N GLN A 539 -95.07 7.90 81.01
CA GLN A 539 -94.90 8.49 79.67
C GLN A 539 -93.49 9.07 79.41
N ASN A 540 -92.81 9.57 80.46
CA ASN A 540 -91.49 10.21 80.35
C ASN A 540 -90.39 9.23 79.88
N ASP A 541 -90.45 7.97 80.31
CA ASP A 541 -89.38 7.00 80.09
C ASP A 541 -89.23 6.64 78.61
N ARG A 542 -90.35 6.58 77.86
CA ARG A 542 -90.33 6.36 76.40
C ARG A 542 -89.65 7.52 75.67
N GLN A 543 -89.90 8.76 76.07
CA GLN A 543 -89.27 9.95 75.46
C GLN A 543 -87.75 9.97 75.73
N GLN A 544 -87.33 9.61 76.95
CA GLN A 544 -85.91 9.55 77.31
C GLN A 544 -85.17 8.46 76.52
N LEU A 545 -85.74 7.26 76.39
CA LEU A 545 -85.14 6.18 75.60
C LEU A 545 -85.07 6.52 74.10
N GLN A 546 -86.09 7.16 73.53
CA GLN A 546 -86.06 7.63 72.15
C GLN A 546 -84.97 8.70 71.92
N ALA A 547 -84.78 9.61 72.89
CA ALA A 547 -83.70 10.60 72.84
C ALA A 547 -82.30 9.95 72.96
N ALA A 548 -82.16 8.89 73.76
CA ALA A 548 -80.92 8.11 73.85
C ALA A 548 -80.58 7.43 72.51
N VAL A 549 -81.54 6.75 71.88
CA VAL A 549 -81.37 6.12 70.55
C VAL A 549 -80.91 7.15 69.50
N ASN A 550 -81.51 8.35 69.49
CA ASN A 550 -81.11 9.42 68.57
C ASN A 550 -79.67 9.92 68.86
N THR A 551 -79.29 10.03 70.13
CA THR A 551 -77.97 10.49 70.58
C THR A 551 -76.87 9.49 70.22
N ASP A 552 -77.05 8.20 70.53
CA ASP A 552 -76.09 7.16 70.19
C ASP A 552 -76.01 6.90 68.67
N THR A 553 -77.10 7.15 67.92
CA THR A 553 -77.07 7.15 66.45
C THR A 553 -76.14 8.22 65.91
N GLN A 554 -76.20 9.45 66.44
CA GLN A 554 -75.28 10.52 66.04
C GLN A 554 -73.84 10.19 66.43
N ALA A 555 -73.60 9.71 67.66
CA ALA A 555 -72.27 9.33 68.13
C ALA A 555 -71.63 8.22 67.27
N LEU A 556 -72.42 7.26 66.79
CA LEU A 556 -71.97 6.21 65.86
C LEU A 556 -71.60 6.78 64.48
N ASN A 557 -72.37 7.74 63.96
CA ASN A 557 -72.08 8.40 62.70
C ASN A 557 -70.81 9.27 62.79
N ASP A 558 -70.63 10.01 63.88
CA ASP A 558 -69.44 10.82 64.13
C ASP A 558 -68.18 9.94 64.27
N ALA A 559 -68.28 8.81 64.99
CA ALA A 559 -67.20 7.84 65.11
C ALA A 559 -66.83 7.23 63.74
N LYS A 560 -67.82 6.85 62.92
CA LYS A 560 -67.60 6.33 61.55
C LYS A 560 -66.96 7.37 60.63
N SER A 561 -67.40 8.62 60.70
CA SER A 561 -66.81 9.73 59.98
C SER A 561 -65.33 9.91 60.35
N LYS A 562 -65.02 9.92 61.65
CA LYS A 562 -63.64 10.02 62.14
C LYS A 562 -62.77 8.83 61.74
N ALA A 563 -63.32 7.62 61.74
CA ALA A 563 -62.63 6.40 61.32
C ALA A 563 -62.23 6.44 59.83
N ASN A 564 -63.09 6.99 58.97
CA ASN A 564 -62.78 7.19 57.55
C ASN A 564 -61.63 8.19 57.37
N THR A 565 -61.60 9.28 58.15
CA THR A 565 -60.47 10.22 58.13
C THR A 565 -59.16 9.53 58.54
N THR A 566 -59.13 8.83 59.69
CA THR A 566 -57.89 8.21 60.19
C THR A 566 -57.39 7.08 59.31
N ALA A 567 -58.28 6.35 58.62
CA ALA A 567 -57.91 5.37 57.62
C ALA A 567 -57.26 6.02 56.38
N SER A 568 -57.78 7.17 55.93
CA SER A 568 -57.18 7.96 54.84
C SER A 568 -55.81 8.52 55.24
N ASP A 569 -55.68 9.11 56.43
CA ASP A 569 -54.42 9.66 56.94
C ASP A 569 -53.32 8.59 57.05
N LEU A 570 -53.69 7.39 57.52
CA LEU A 570 -52.82 6.22 57.58
C LEU A 570 -52.40 5.74 56.18
N LYS A 571 -53.34 5.64 55.24
CA LYS A 571 -53.04 5.23 53.86
C LYS A 571 -52.09 6.22 53.17
N SER A 572 -52.30 7.52 53.36
CA SER A 572 -51.39 8.56 52.83
C SER A 572 -49.98 8.45 53.43
N ALA A 573 -49.85 8.09 54.72
CA ALA A 573 -48.55 7.84 55.34
C ALA A 573 -47.86 6.58 54.77
N GLN A 574 -48.62 5.50 54.55
CA GLN A 574 -48.12 4.27 53.92
C GLN A 574 -47.64 4.49 52.48
N ASP A 575 -48.37 5.31 51.71
CA ASP A 575 -47.98 5.69 50.35
C ASP A 575 -46.72 6.57 50.34
N LYS A 576 -46.60 7.50 51.30
CA LYS A 576 -45.38 8.31 51.44
C LYS A 576 -44.16 7.45 51.80
N LEU A 577 -44.29 6.56 52.80
CA LEU A 577 -43.26 5.59 53.19
C LEU A 577 -42.81 4.74 51.99
N THR A 578 -43.76 4.28 51.17
CA THR A 578 -43.48 3.51 49.95
C THR A 578 -42.71 4.35 48.92
N SER A 579 -43.10 5.60 48.72
CA SER A 579 -42.43 6.53 47.80
C SER A 579 -40.99 6.85 48.24
N ASP A 580 -40.78 7.15 49.51
CA ASP A 580 -39.45 7.51 50.02
C ASP A 580 -38.53 6.27 50.14
N SER A 581 -39.09 5.07 50.35
CA SER A 581 -38.35 3.80 50.25
C SER A 581 -37.87 3.50 48.83
N ALA A 582 -38.65 3.86 47.81
CA ALA A 582 -38.23 3.78 46.42
C ALA A 582 -37.11 4.79 46.10
N LYS A 583 -37.19 6.02 46.63
CA LYS A 583 -36.13 7.04 46.48
C LYS A 583 -34.82 6.62 47.16
N LEU A 584 -34.89 6.04 48.36
CA LEU A 584 -33.74 5.44 49.04
C LEU A 584 -33.08 4.36 48.17
N SER A 585 -33.89 3.47 47.59
CA SER A 585 -33.40 2.42 46.68
C SER A 585 -32.71 2.99 45.43
N GLN A 586 -33.26 4.05 44.84
CA GLN A 586 -32.67 4.75 43.69
C GLN A 586 -31.35 5.45 44.05
N ALA A 587 -31.29 6.15 45.19
CA ALA A 587 -30.07 6.77 45.68
C ALA A 587 -28.97 5.72 45.94
N GLN A 588 -29.34 4.57 46.51
CA GLN A 588 -28.41 3.48 46.78
C GLN A 588 -27.87 2.83 45.49
N ALA A 589 -28.71 2.71 44.45
CA ALA A 589 -28.29 2.28 43.12
C ALA A 589 -27.31 3.29 42.49
N HIS A 590 -27.61 4.59 42.54
CA HIS A 590 -26.74 5.63 41.98
C HIS A 590 -25.33 5.65 42.61
N VAL A 591 -25.22 5.42 43.92
CA VAL A 591 -23.93 5.23 44.61
C VAL A 591 -23.13 4.04 44.06
N ASN A 592 -23.80 2.97 43.63
CA ASN A 592 -23.14 1.79 43.05
C ASN A 592 -22.75 2.02 41.58
N ASP A 593 -23.59 2.69 40.80
CA ASP A 593 -23.27 3.10 39.42
C ASP A 593 -22.06 4.03 39.39
N LEU A 594 -21.96 5.00 40.31
CA LEU A 594 -20.80 5.88 40.43
C LEU A 594 -19.50 5.11 40.74
N LYS A 595 -19.55 4.07 41.58
CA LYS A 595 -18.39 3.21 41.86
C LYS A 595 -17.98 2.40 40.62
N ALA A 596 -18.94 1.76 39.95
CA ALA A 596 -18.67 0.99 38.74
C ALA A 596 -18.08 1.89 37.62
N ASN A 597 -18.66 3.07 37.42
CA ASN A 597 -18.17 4.07 36.48
C ASN A 597 -16.78 4.60 36.84
N LYS A 598 -16.47 4.79 38.13
CA LYS A 598 -15.12 5.16 38.60
C LYS A 598 -14.09 4.11 38.17
N ASP A 599 -14.33 2.85 38.53
CA ASP A 599 -13.39 1.75 38.27
C ASP A 599 -13.21 1.52 36.75
N GLN A 600 -14.30 1.58 35.99
CA GLN A 600 -14.28 1.42 34.54
C GLN A 600 -13.57 2.59 33.83
N THR A 601 -13.76 3.83 34.31
CA THR A 601 -13.09 5.02 33.77
C THR A 601 -11.59 4.99 34.07
N LEU A 602 -11.20 4.72 35.31
CA LEU A 602 -9.78 4.63 35.70
C LEU A 602 -9.06 3.51 34.94
N LYS A 603 -9.73 2.36 34.73
CA LYS A 603 -9.20 1.27 33.90
C LYS A 603 -9.04 1.65 32.42
N ALA A 604 -9.89 2.53 31.88
CA ALA A 604 -9.77 3.04 30.52
C ALA A 604 -8.67 4.11 30.36
N MET A 605 -8.34 4.84 31.43
CA MET A 605 -7.22 5.81 31.44
C MET A 605 -5.84 5.13 31.50
N ALA A 606 -5.76 3.93 32.09
CA ALA A 606 -4.55 3.12 32.17
C ALA A 606 -4.12 2.61 30.77
N THR A 607 -3.16 3.31 30.17
CA THR A 607 -2.62 3.06 28.82
C THR A 607 -1.11 2.84 28.86
N ASP A 608 -0.58 1.96 28.01
CA ASP A 608 0.87 1.68 27.97
C ASP A 608 1.68 2.91 27.53
N PRO A 609 2.56 3.48 28.38
CA PRO A 609 3.40 4.63 28.04
C PRO A 609 4.31 4.40 26.83
N MET A 610 4.72 3.15 26.58
CA MET A 610 5.55 2.79 25.42
C MET A 610 4.81 2.94 24.09
N GLN A 611 3.47 2.96 24.09
CA GLN A 611 2.70 3.22 22.87
C GLN A 611 2.62 4.70 22.48
N SER A 612 3.07 5.61 23.35
CA SER A 612 2.95 7.05 23.12
C SER A 612 3.73 7.51 21.87
N PRO A 613 3.23 8.49 21.10
CA PRO A 613 3.91 8.97 19.89
C PRO A 613 5.33 9.51 20.14
N ALA A 614 5.59 10.05 21.34
CA ALA A 614 6.90 10.54 21.74
C ALA A 614 7.91 9.39 21.93
N VAL A 615 7.53 8.32 22.65
CA VAL A 615 8.38 7.14 22.80
C VAL A 615 8.62 6.45 21.45
N LYS A 616 7.58 6.30 20.62
CA LYS A 616 7.72 5.74 19.26
C LYS A 616 8.65 6.56 18.37
N LYS A 617 8.62 7.90 18.44
CA LYS A 617 9.56 8.76 17.71
C LYS A 617 11.01 8.55 18.17
N LEU A 618 11.23 8.32 19.47
CA LEU A 618 12.57 8.00 20.00
C LEU A 618 13.03 6.57 19.65
N GLN A 619 12.12 5.60 19.62
CA GLN A 619 12.39 4.24 19.14
C GLN A 619 12.80 4.24 17.66
N ASN A 620 12.08 4.96 16.81
CA ASN A 620 12.44 5.12 15.40
C ASN A 620 13.84 5.76 15.26
N LYS A 621 14.13 6.83 16.02
CA LYS A 621 15.47 7.44 16.06
C LYS A 621 16.57 6.43 16.41
N LEU A 622 16.29 5.45 17.29
CA LEU A 622 17.24 4.39 17.65
C LEU A 622 17.53 3.44 16.47
N THR A 623 16.58 3.25 15.56
CA THR A 623 16.78 2.56 14.28
C THR A 623 17.57 3.42 13.29
N ASP A 624 17.21 4.70 13.16
CA ASP A 624 17.89 5.66 12.27
C ASP A 624 19.38 5.78 12.61
N ILE A 625 19.72 5.86 13.91
CA ILE A 625 21.11 5.91 14.41
C ILE A 625 21.93 4.69 13.95
N LYS A 626 21.34 3.48 14.01
CA LYS A 626 22.00 2.25 13.56
C LYS A 626 22.19 2.24 12.05
N GLN A 627 21.15 2.56 11.29
CA GLN A 627 21.25 2.58 9.82
C GLN A 627 22.25 3.64 9.32
N GLN A 628 22.37 4.79 10.01
CA GLN A 628 23.39 5.81 9.73
C GLN A 628 24.80 5.29 10.04
N HIS A 629 24.98 4.59 11.17
CA HIS A 629 26.26 3.95 11.52
C HIS A 629 26.66 2.89 10.48
N ASP A 630 25.78 1.94 10.15
CA ASP A 630 26.05 0.87 9.19
C ASP A 630 26.41 1.44 7.80
N THR A 631 25.75 2.53 7.40
CA THR A 631 26.05 3.27 6.16
C THR A 631 27.43 3.94 6.20
N ALA A 632 27.78 4.58 7.33
CA ALA A 632 29.07 5.23 7.51
C ALA A 632 30.23 4.22 7.56
N VAL A 633 30.05 3.11 8.29
CA VAL A 633 31.00 1.99 8.33
C VAL A 633 31.20 1.41 6.93
N LYS A 634 30.13 1.23 6.13
CA LYS A 634 30.29 0.79 4.74
C LYS A 634 31.09 1.79 3.90
N ALA A 635 30.78 3.08 4.00
CA ALA A 635 31.48 4.13 3.24
C ALA A 635 32.97 4.23 3.60
N GLU A 636 33.32 4.07 4.88
CA GLU A 636 34.70 4.03 5.37
C GLU A 636 35.45 2.78 4.85
N ASN A 637 34.82 1.60 4.89
CA ASN A 637 35.37 0.38 4.29
C ASN A 637 35.59 0.53 2.77
N ASP A 638 34.61 1.08 2.04
CA ASP A 638 34.71 1.32 0.60
C ASP A 638 35.88 2.28 0.28
N GLN A 639 36.06 3.35 1.07
CA GLN A 639 37.19 4.28 0.92
C GLN A 639 38.54 3.63 1.24
N TYR A 640 38.64 2.86 2.32
CA TYR A 640 39.89 2.16 2.68
C TYR A 640 40.32 1.19 1.58
N ILE A 641 39.38 0.39 1.05
CA ILE A 641 39.64 -0.51 -0.08
C ILE A 641 40.13 0.26 -1.32
N ALA A 642 39.51 1.41 -1.63
CA ALA A 642 39.93 2.25 -2.75
C ALA A 642 41.35 2.83 -2.56
N LYS A 643 41.67 3.36 -1.36
CA LYS A 643 43.00 3.89 -1.02
C LYS A 643 44.09 2.81 -1.09
N VAL A 644 43.83 1.61 -0.58
CA VAL A 644 44.76 0.47 -0.63
C VAL A 644 44.99 -0.01 -2.06
N SER A 645 43.93 -0.04 -2.89
CA SER A 645 44.02 -0.39 -4.30
C SER A 645 44.87 0.61 -5.11
N ASP A 646 44.65 1.91 -4.90
CA ASP A 646 45.42 3.00 -5.51
C ASP A 646 46.89 3.00 -5.06
N LEU A 647 47.16 2.83 -3.76
CA LEU A 647 48.51 2.68 -3.22
C LEU A 647 49.23 1.48 -3.84
N LYS A 648 48.55 0.33 -3.94
CA LYS A 648 49.10 -0.87 -4.58
C LYS A 648 49.39 -0.66 -6.07
N ALA A 649 48.49 -0.02 -6.82
CA ALA A 649 48.70 0.23 -8.25
C ALA A 649 49.89 1.18 -8.49
N LYS A 650 50.09 2.18 -7.63
CA LYS A 650 51.26 3.07 -7.65
C LYS A 650 52.56 2.32 -7.35
N HIS A 651 52.53 1.43 -6.35
CA HIS A 651 53.66 0.57 -6.01
C HIS A 651 54.06 -0.37 -7.16
N GLU A 652 53.09 -1.08 -7.76
CA GLU A 652 53.32 -1.95 -8.93
C GLU A 652 53.88 -1.17 -10.13
N ALA A 653 53.38 0.06 -10.38
CA ALA A 653 53.93 0.94 -11.41
C ALA A 653 55.37 1.39 -11.10
N LYS A 654 55.68 1.71 -9.84
CA LYS A 654 57.02 2.15 -9.42
C LYS A 654 58.06 1.04 -9.54
N LEU A 655 57.69 -0.20 -9.19
CA LEU A 655 58.54 -1.37 -9.43
C LEU A 655 58.79 -1.61 -10.93
N ALA A 656 57.80 -1.36 -11.80
CA ALA A 656 57.97 -1.45 -13.25
C ALA A 656 58.91 -0.36 -13.81
N GLU A 657 58.88 0.87 -13.28
CA GLU A 657 59.84 1.93 -13.63
C GLU A 657 61.29 1.55 -13.27
N ILE A 658 61.51 1.00 -12.07
CA ILE A 658 62.83 0.54 -11.61
C ILE A 658 63.33 -0.63 -12.49
N ALA A 659 62.44 -1.57 -12.83
CA ALA A 659 62.78 -2.69 -13.71
C ALA A 659 63.27 -2.23 -15.09
N ALA A 660 62.68 -1.17 -15.67
CA ALA A 660 62.90 -0.75 -17.05
C ALA A 660 64.25 -0.04 -17.34
N GLN A 661 65.05 0.33 -16.33
CA GLN A 661 66.32 1.04 -16.55
C GLN A 661 67.37 0.14 -17.28
N PRO A 662 68.16 0.65 -18.24
CA PRO A 662 69.09 -0.17 -19.05
C PRO A 662 70.42 -0.49 -18.35
N THR A 663 71.03 -1.63 -18.68
CA THR A 663 72.17 -2.20 -17.93
C THR A 663 73.44 -2.53 -18.75
N SER A 664 73.48 -2.29 -20.08
CA SER A 664 74.69 -2.55 -20.90
C SER A 664 74.80 -1.66 -22.15
N LEU A 665 76.03 -1.37 -22.56
CA LEU A 665 76.38 -0.54 -23.74
C LEU A 665 76.75 -1.38 -24.98
N ALA A 666 76.94 -2.70 -24.83
CA ALA A 666 77.66 -3.53 -25.80
C ALA A 666 76.95 -3.69 -27.16
N GLU A 667 75.62 -3.87 -27.19
CA GLU A 667 74.88 -4.09 -28.45
C GLU A 667 74.89 -2.86 -29.36
N LEU A 668 74.91 -1.65 -28.79
CA LEU A 668 74.94 -0.40 -29.56
C LEU A 668 76.25 -0.26 -30.35
N GLN A 669 77.40 -0.65 -29.79
CA GLN A 669 78.68 -0.61 -30.50
C GLN A 669 78.67 -1.51 -31.75
N SER A 670 78.12 -2.73 -31.63
CA SER A 670 78.08 -3.69 -32.75
C SER A 670 77.23 -3.21 -33.93
N GLN A 671 76.14 -2.48 -33.70
CA GLN A 671 75.26 -1.99 -34.76
C GLN A 671 75.82 -0.76 -35.48
N LEU A 672 76.69 0.02 -34.83
CA LEU A 672 77.29 1.23 -35.40
C LEU A 672 78.48 0.91 -36.32
N GLN A 673 79.26 -0.14 -36.01
CA GLN A 673 80.39 -0.57 -36.84
C GLN A 673 79.94 -1.05 -38.24
N ALA A 674 78.89 -1.87 -38.32
CA ALA A 674 78.39 -2.44 -39.57
C ALA A 674 78.03 -1.40 -40.65
N LYS A 675 77.73 -0.15 -40.25
CA LYS A 675 77.46 0.97 -41.17
C LYS A 675 78.73 1.45 -41.88
N LEU A 676 79.87 1.45 -41.19
CA LEU A 676 81.18 1.79 -41.77
C LEU A 676 81.66 0.69 -42.72
N ASP A 677 81.44 -0.57 -42.35
CA ASP A 677 81.79 -1.74 -43.17
C ASP A 677 80.97 -1.76 -44.48
N THR A 678 79.69 -1.38 -44.41
CA THR A 678 78.81 -1.23 -45.59
C THR A 678 79.31 -0.13 -46.53
N LEU A 679 79.72 1.03 -45.99
CA LEU A 679 80.32 2.11 -46.79
C LEU A 679 81.58 1.63 -47.52
N LYS A 680 82.44 0.85 -46.87
CA LYS A 680 83.64 0.28 -47.51
C LYS A 680 83.30 -0.66 -48.67
N SER A 681 82.36 -1.58 -48.46
CA SER A 681 81.99 -2.56 -49.49
C SER A 681 81.45 -1.91 -50.78
N ASN A 682 80.75 -0.78 -50.67
CA ASN A 682 80.23 -0.05 -51.83
C ASN A 682 81.35 0.66 -52.61
N HIS A 683 82.31 1.26 -51.89
CA HIS A 683 83.45 1.95 -52.47
C HIS A 683 84.39 1.00 -53.23
N ASP A 684 84.78 -0.13 -52.61
CA ASP A 684 85.66 -1.13 -53.22
C ASP A 684 85.05 -1.68 -54.54
N ALA A 685 83.74 -1.89 -54.57
CA ALA A 685 83.02 -2.30 -55.77
C ALA A 685 83.01 -1.21 -56.86
N LYS A 686 82.93 0.07 -56.48
CA LYS A 686 82.91 1.18 -57.44
C LYS A 686 84.26 1.41 -58.11
N LEU A 687 85.35 1.26 -57.36
CA LEU A 687 86.72 1.27 -57.92
C LEU A 687 86.94 0.14 -58.92
N LYS A 688 86.40 -1.07 -58.67
CA LYS A 688 86.51 -2.17 -59.64
C LYS A 688 85.86 -1.81 -60.98
N GLN A 689 84.65 -1.25 -60.96
CA GLN A 689 83.93 -0.85 -62.18
C GLN A 689 84.74 0.12 -63.04
N ILE A 690 85.39 1.12 -62.42
CA ILE A 690 86.18 2.15 -63.13
C ILE A 690 87.35 1.52 -63.91
N ASN A 691 87.97 0.46 -63.37
CA ASN A 691 89.07 -0.24 -64.03
C ASN A 691 88.55 -1.18 -65.14
N ASP A 692 87.49 -1.95 -64.87
CA ASP A 692 86.87 -2.87 -65.84
C ASP A 692 86.45 -2.12 -67.14
N ASP A 693 85.84 -0.94 -67.00
CA ASP A 693 85.43 -0.08 -68.13
C ASP A 693 86.63 0.52 -68.91
N ALA A 694 87.79 0.66 -68.27
CA ALA A 694 89.00 1.22 -68.89
C ALA A 694 89.74 0.18 -69.75
N ASP A 695 89.93 -1.02 -69.21
CA ASP A 695 90.58 -2.13 -69.93
C ASP A 695 89.78 -2.52 -71.19
N ALA A 696 88.45 -2.57 -71.10
CA ALA A 696 87.57 -2.86 -72.23
C ALA A 696 87.73 -1.86 -73.41
N LYS A 697 87.90 -0.56 -73.11
CA LYS A 697 88.20 0.47 -74.12
C LYS A 697 89.59 0.27 -74.77
N ILE A 698 90.59 -0.12 -73.98
CA ILE A 698 91.97 -0.34 -74.45
C ILE A 698 92.07 -1.56 -75.37
N GLU A 699 91.31 -2.62 -75.10
CA GLU A 699 91.21 -3.83 -75.95
C GLU A 699 90.65 -3.49 -77.35
N ALA A 700 89.61 -2.65 -77.41
CA ALA A 700 88.98 -2.26 -78.68
C ALA A 700 89.93 -1.50 -79.63
N ILE A 701 90.78 -0.62 -79.10
CA ILE A 701 91.71 0.22 -79.89
C ILE A 701 92.76 -0.61 -80.64
N LYS A 702 93.17 -1.76 -80.10
CA LYS A 702 94.26 -2.58 -80.66
C LYS A 702 93.89 -3.31 -81.97
N ASN A 703 92.60 -3.44 -82.27
CA ASN A 703 92.09 -4.43 -83.24
C ASN A 703 91.66 -3.87 -84.62
N GLN A 704 91.99 -2.61 -84.97
CA GLN A 704 91.65 -2.01 -86.27
C GLN A 704 92.76 -2.15 -87.34
N LYS A 705 92.36 -2.41 -88.59
CA LYS A 705 93.21 -2.53 -89.80
C LYS A 705 92.98 -1.39 -90.81
N VAL A 706 93.88 -1.28 -91.80
CA VAL A 706 93.89 -0.31 -92.91
C VAL A 706 94.27 -1.01 -94.22
N ASP A 707 93.74 -0.56 -95.36
CA ASP A 707 94.05 -1.04 -96.72
C ASP A 707 94.57 0.13 -97.60
N ASP A 708 95.61 -0.09 -98.45
CA ASP A 708 96.06 0.87 -99.49
C ASP A 708 95.73 0.35 -100.92
N PRO A 709 94.79 0.99 -101.65
CA PRO A 709 94.40 0.56 -102.99
C PRO A 709 95.40 0.90 -104.11
N GLU A 710 96.49 1.64 -103.85
CA GLU A 710 97.45 2.00 -104.92
C GLU A 710 98.45 0.87 -105.25
N ILE A 711 98.63 -0.11 -104.37
CA ILE A 711 99.50 -1.28 -104.63
C ILE A 711 98.93 -2.17 -105.75
N ASP A 712 97.61 -2.38 -105.79
CA ASP A 712 96.94 -3.17 -106.83
C ASP A 712 97.17 -2.59 -108.24
N LYS A 713 97.20 -1.26 -108.32
CA LYS A 713 97.38 -0.47 -109.55
C LYS A 713 98.78 -0.61 -110.14
N LEU A 714 99.81 -0.77 -109.31
CA LEU A 714 101.20 -1.03 -109.75
C LEU A 714 101.37 -2.46 -110.28
N ASN A 715 100.74 -3.45 -109.64
CA ASN A 715 100.77 -4.85 -110.10
C ASN A 715 100.18 -4.99 -111.52
N ALA A 716 99.07 -4.32 -111.82
CA ALA A 716 98.43 -4.38 -113.13
C ALA A 716 99.33 -3.88 -114.29
N GLN A 717 100.25 -2.96 -114.03
CA GLN A 717 101.19 -2.45 -115.05
C GLN A 717 102.28 -3.47 -115.42
N ILE A 718 102.72 -4.29 -114.46
CA ILE A 718 103.75 -5.33 -114.65
C ILE A 718 103.27 -6.39 -115.66
N ASP A 719 101.99 -6.78 -115.63
CA ASP A 719 101.46 -7.83 -116.51
C ASP A 719 101.20 -7.35 -117.94
N GLN A 720 100.87 -6.08 -118.14
CA GLN A 720 100.76 -5.48 -119.49
C GLN A 720 102.09 -5.57 -120.25
N ILE A 721 103.21 -5.24 -119.60
CA ILE A 721 104.55 -5.23 -120.21
C ILE A 721 104.94 -6.63 -120.72
N LYS A 722 104.60 -7.69 -119.98
CA LYS A 722 104.86 -9.09 -120.38
C LYS A 722 104.09 -9.48 -121.65
N SER A 723 102.86 -8.98 -121.80
CA SER A 723 101.97 -9.31 -122.92
C SER A 723 102.47 -8.77 -124.27
N ASP A 724 103.01 -7.55 -124.28
CA ASP A 724 103.43 -6.91 -125.53
C ASP A 724 104.79 -7.41 -126.05
N LEU A 725 105.68 -7.89 -125.17
CA LEU A 725 106.92 -8.54 -125.56
C LEU A 725 106.66 -9.82 -126.39
N ALA A 726 105.70 -10.66 -125.96
CA ALA A 726 105.38 -11.92 -126.63
C ALA A 726 104.89 -11.73 -128.07
N LYS A 727 104.08 -10.69 -128.34
CA LYS A 727 103.60 -10.35 -129.69
C LYS A 727 104.75 -10.04 -130.65
N LYS A 728 105.82 -9.41 -130.14
CA LYS A 728 106.89 -8.92 -131.01
C LYS A 728 107.79 -10.03 -131.58
N GLN A 729 107.90 -11.16 -130.90
CA GLN A 729 108.59 -12.36 -131.42
C GLN A 729 107.89 -12.88 -132.67
N GLN A 730 106.58 -13.09 -132.58
CA GLN A 730 105.76 -13.69 -133.63
C GLN A 730 105.72 -12.87 -134.92
N GLU A 731 105.87 -11.54 -134.83
CA GLU A 731 106.03 -10.63 -135.99
C GLU A 731 107.27 -10.98 -136.83
N LEU A 732 108.42 -11.22 -136.19
CA LEU A 732 109.70 -11.37 -136.88
C LEU A 732 109.86 -12.73 -137.56
N ASP A 733 109.40 -13.81 -136.92
CA ASP A 733 109.52 -15.17 -137.45
C ASP A 733 108.76 -15.33 -138.78
N ASN A 734 107.58 -14.73 -138.88
CA ASN A 734 106.74 -14.73 -140.08
C ASN A 734 107.42 -14.08 -141.30
N GLN A 735 108.23 -13.04 -141.09
CA GLN A 735 108.89 -12.31 -142.18
C GLN A 735 110.03 -13.12 -142.82
N TYR A 736 110.65 -14.04 -142.07
CA TYR A 736 111.81 -14.82 -142.53
C TYR A 736 111.42 -15.94 -143.51
N GLU A 737 110.38 -16.72 -143.20
CA GLU A 737 109.96 -17.86 -144.04
C GLU A 737 109.32 -17.41 -145.38
N ALA A 738 108.75 -16.20 -145.42
CA ALA A 738 108.27 -15.58 -146.66
C ALA A 738 109.41 -15.36 -147.69
N LEU A 739 110.61 -15.01 -147.23
CA LEU A 739 111.76 -14.73 -148.10
C LEU A 739 112.31 -16.00 -148.77
N LYS A 740 112.53 -17.08 -148.00
CA LYS A 740 112.96 -18.40 -148.52
C LYS A 740 112.08 -18.90 -149.65
N THR A 741 110.76 -18.82 -149.44
CA THR A 741 109.75 -19.32 -150.38
C THR A 741 109.87 -18.63 -151.75
N LYS A 742 110.19 -17.33 -151.77
CA LYS A 742 110.42 -16.56 -153.01
C LYS A 742 111.68 -17.03 -153.75
N ASN A 743 112.81 -17.12 -153.06
CA ASN A 743 114.10 -17.46 -153.67
C ASN A 743 114.06 -18.81 -154.40
N GLN A 744 113.47 -19.83 -153.78
CA GLN A 744 113.41 -21.18 -154.34
C GLN A 744 112.58 -21.26 -155.64
N ALA A 745 111.62 -20.36 -155.87
CA ALA A 745 110.86 -20.31 -157.11
C ALA A 745 111.68 -19.75 -158.29
N GLU A 746 112.43 -18.67 -158.06
CA GLU A 746 113.25 -18.00 -159.09
C GLU A 746 114.36 -18.91 -159.63
N TYR A 747 115.01 -19.69 -158.77
CA TYR A 747 116.08 -20.63 -159.17
C TYR A 747 115.59 -21.69 -160.19
N ASN A 748 114.41 -22.25 -159.95
CA ASN A 748 113.84 -23.31 -160.79
C ASN A 748 113.42 -22.79 -162.18
N ALA A 749 113.06 -21.51 -162.29
CA ALA A 749 112.65 -20.91 -163.55
C ALA A 749 113.82 -20.73 -164.54
N LEU A 750 115.03 -20.42 -164.06
CA LEU A 750 116.22 -20.27 -164.90
C LEU A 750 116.72 -21.62 -165.44
N ALA A 751 116.73 -22.66 -164.61
CA ALA A 751 117.21 -24.00 -164.96
C ALA A 751 116.55 -24.59 -166.22
N ASN A 752 115.22 -24.45 -166.32
CA ASN A 752 114.43 -25.00 -167.44
C ASN A 752 114.67 -24.29 -168.80
N LYS A 753 115.38 -23.15 -168.83
CA LYS A 753 115.50 -22.32 -170.04
C LYS A 753 116.76 -22.62 -170.87
N LEU A 754 117.74 -23.32 -170.30
CA LEU A 754 119.10 -23.38 -170.85
C LEU A 754 119.45 -24.64 -171.66
N ASN A 755 118.61 -25.67 -171.69
CA ASN A 755 118.93 -26.94 -172.37
C ASN A 755 117.75 -27.46 -173.24
N PRO A 756 117.64 -27.04 -174.53
CA PRO A 756 116.43 -27.27 -175.33
C PRO A 756 116.63 -28.24 -176.51
N SER A 757 116.38 -29.55 -176.32
CA SER A 757 116.03 -30.44 -177.45
C SER A 757 115.29 -31.71 -176.99
N THR A 758 114.51 -32.29 -177.93
CA THR A 758 113.70 -33.52 -177.80
C THR A 758 112.78 -33.63 -176.57
N LYS A 759 111.50 -33.27 -176.77
CA LYS A 759 110.38 -33.77 -175.97
C LYS A 759 110.37 -35.32 -175.99
N ALA A 760 110.14 -35.96 -174.85
CA ALA A 760 109.21 -37.08 -174.74
C ALA A 760 108.75 -37.31 -173.28
N VAL A 761 107.43 -37.30 -173.10
CA VAL A 761 106.63 -38.18 -172.21
C VAL A 761 107.40 -38.80 -171.00
N ALA A 762 107.37 -38.21 -169.80
CA ALA A 762 106.24 -38.09 -168.85
C ALA A 762 105.84 -39.41 -168.14
N ASN A 763 105.44 -39.27 -166.87
CA ASN A 763 104.87 -40.29 -165.95
C ASN A 763 105.70 -41.56 -165.70
N GLY A 764 106.26 -41.68 -164.48
CA GLY A 764 107.02 -42.89 -164.08
C GLY A 764 107.45 -42.95 -162.61
N SER A 765 106.57 -42.55 -161.67
CA SER A 765 106.63 -42.83 -160.21
C SER A 765 108.01 -43.12 -159.57
N THR A 766 108.61 -42.10 -158.95
CA THR A 766 109.89 -42.24 -158.23
C THR A 766 109.81 -43.09 -156.94
N GLN A 767 110.88 -43.85 -156.71
CA GLN A 767 111.29 -44.45 -155.44
C GLN A 767 111.66 -43.41 -154.37
N GLN A 768 111.79 -43.69 -153.06
CA GLN A 768 111.12 -44.64 -152.11
C GLN A 768 111.74 -44.43 -150.68
N VAL A 769 111.11 -45.01 -149.63
CA VAL A 769 111.77 -45.57 -148.39
C VAL A 769 112.37 -44.62 -147.31
N PHE A 770 112.15 -44.75 -145.97
CA PHE A 770 111.09 -45.42 -145.15
C PHE A 770 111.16 -45.18 -143.60
N THR A 771 109.96 -45.22 -142.94
CA THR A 771 109.49 -45.83 -141.63
C THR A 771 110.33 -45.74 -140.30
N SER A 772 109.77 -45.81 -139.06
CA SER A 772 108.82 -46.80 -138.46
C SER A 772 108.02 -46.33 -137.18
N ARG A 773 107.24 -47.25 -136.55
CA ARG A 773 106.18 -47.07 -135.48
C ARG A 773 106.62 -47.62 -134.08
N SER A 774 106.00 -47.44 -132.87
CA SER A 774 104.95 -46.58 -132.17
C SER A 774 104.83 -47.09 -130.67
N GLY A 775 104.13 -46.60 -129.62
CA GLY A 775 103.22 -45.47 -129.25
C GLY A 775 102.45 -45.78 -127.90
N LYS A 776 102.09 -44.82 -127.01
CA LYS A 776 101.49 -45.03 -125.62
C LYS A 776 100.91 -43.75 -124.93
N VAL A 777 99.93 -43.79 -123.96
CA VAL A 777 99.54 -42.74 -122.90
C VAL A 777 98.38 -43.17 -121.89
N THR A 778 98.01 -42.41 -120.79
CA THR A 778 97.16 -42.82 -119.57
C THR A 778 96.50 -41.66 -118.67
N TYR A 779 95.63 -41.88 -117.59
CA TYR A 779 95.28 -40.94 -116.40
C TYR A 779 94.39 -41.47 -115.14
N VAL A 780 93.74 -40.62 -114.25
CA VAL A 780 93.19 -40.83 -112.80
C VAL A 780 91.65 -40.49 -112.50
N VAL A 781 90.89 -40.41 -111.33
CA VAL A 781 90.96 -40.06 -109.83
C VAL A 781 90.07 -41.00 -108.86
N PRO A 782 89.22 -40.74 -107.75
CA PRO A 782 88.54 -39.60 -106.96
C PRO A 782 88.47 -39.66 -105.33
N SER A 783 87.34 -39.38 -104.56
CA SER A 783 87.26 -39.13 -103.04
C SER A 783 85.86 -39.24 -102.22
N GLN A 784 85.81 -38.96 -100.86
CA GLN A 784 84.64 -38.68 -99.87
C GLN A 784 83.94 -39.85 -99.05
N GLN A 785 83.11 -39.79 -97.93
CA GLN A 785 82.38 -38.78 -97.05
C GLN A 785 81.88 -39.30 -95.59
N SER A 786 80.85 -38.69 -94.90
CA SER A 786 80.03 -39.06 -93.64
C SER A 786 80.41 -38.48 -92.21
N LEU A 787 79.67 -38.41 -91.04
CA LEU A 787 78.30 -38.70 -90.41
C LEU A 787 78.12 -37.87 -89.03
N ALA A 788 77.26 -37.93 -87.95
CA ALA A 788 76.14 -38.71 -87.25
C ALA A 788 75.31 -37.86 -86.17
N THR A 789 74.35 -38.39 -85.32
CA THR A 789 73.41 -37.62 -84.36
C THR A 789 72.73 -38.36 -83.11
N LYS A 790 72.04 -37.62 -82.15
CA LYS A 790 70.88 -37.95 -81.18
C LYS A 790 71.07 -38.18 -79.64
N GLY A 791 70.03 -38.18 -78.74
CA GLY A 791 68.53 -38.02 -78.76
C GLY A 791 67.83 -38.90 -77.67
N VAL A 792 66.51 -38.95 -77.30
CA VAL A 792 65.18 -38.28 -77.56
C VAL A 792 64.18 -38.64 -76.38
N VAL A 793 62.81 -38.57 -76.51
CA VAL A 793 61.71 -39.16 -75.63
C VAL A 793 61.36 -38.39 -74.31
N LYS A 794 60.12 -38.27 -73.71
CA LYS A 794 58.64 -38.38 -74.00
C LYS A 794 57.82 -37.60 -72.92
N THR A 795 56.64 -36.96 -73.10
CA THR A 795 55.17 -37.34 -73.15
C THR A 795 54.57 -38.07 -71.93
N VAL A 796 53.46 -37.67 -71.28
CA VAL A 796 52.36 -36.68 -71.57
C VAL A 796 51.94 -35.95 -70.24
N SER A 797 50.87 -35.16 -70.02
CA SER A 797 49.53 -34.98 -70.66
C SER A 797 48.89 -33.60 -70.39
N GLU A 798 47.64 -33.40 -70.83
CA GLU A 798 46.75 -32.22 -70.70
C GLU A 798 45.75 -32.38 -69.50
N GLN A 799 44.94 -31.40 -69.02
CA GLN A 799 44.52 -30.10 -69.55
C GLN A 799 43.97 -29.13 -68.43
N ASN A 800 43.84 -27.83 -68.74
CA ASN A 800 42.96 -26.80 -68.15
C ASN A 800 43.24 -26.20 -66.75
N ASN A 801 43.65 -24.92 -66.77
CA ASN A 801 43.06 -23.73 -66.11
C ASN A 801 41.91 -23.91 -65.07
N SER A 802 41.80 -23.04 -64.05
CA SER A 802 42.69 -21.96 -63.58
C SER A 802 42.18 -21.37 -62.26
N ASP A 803 43.11 -20.94 -61.40
CA ASP A 803 43.05 -19.80 -60.47
C ASP A 803 41.89 -19.63 -59.46
N SER A 804 42.10 -19.00 -58.30
CA SER A 804 43.29 -18.90 -57.43
C SER A 804 42.80 -18.37 -56.08
N LEU A 805 43.35 -18.81 -54.94
CA LEU A 805 43.09 -18.12 -53.67
C LEU A 805 44.15 -18.38 -52.57
N SER A 806 44.97 -17.35 -52.37
CA SER A 806 45.64 -16.98 -51.11
C SER A 806 46.86 -17.77 -50.58
N LYS A 807 47.70 -16.97 -49.88
CA LYS A 807 48.55 -17.28 -48.71
C LYS A 807 49.94 -17.93 -48.88
N GLU A 808 50.86 -17.23 -48.20
CA GLU A 808 51.99 -17.73 -47.40
C GLU A 808 53.15 -18.45 -48.09
N PHE A 809 54.33 -17.81 -48.04
CA PHE A 809 55.63 -18.44 -48.24
C PHE A 809 56.42 -18.44 -46.92
N GLN A 810 57.08 -19.55 -46.61
CA GLN A 810 57.92 -19.76 -45.41
C GLN A 810 59.39 -20.02 -45.81
N SER A 811 60.28 -20.05 -44.81
CA SER A 811 61.63 -20.67 -44.78
C SER A 811 62.65 -20.18 -45.83
N GLN A 812 63.81 -19.61 -45.46
CA GLN A 812 64.95 -20.19 -44.70
C GLN A 812 65.69 -21.36 -45.38
N ASN A 813 67.00 -21.15 -45.61
CA ASN A 813 68.11 -22.11 -45.35
C ASN A 813 68.21 -23.38 -46.24
N ASN A 814 69.40 -23.96 -46.53
CA ASN A 814 70.79 -23.60 -46.19
C ASN A 814 71.84 -24.34 -47.08
N ASN A 815 73.14 -24.13 -46.78
CA ASN A 815 74.30 -25.02 -47.06
C ASN A 815 74.83 -25.05 -48.52
N ARG A 816 76.13 -25.29 -48.84
CA ARG A 816 77.45 -25.51 -48.14
C ARG A 816 78.57 -25.48 -49.23
N LEU A 817 79.89 -25.59 -49.07
CA LEU A 817 80.98 -25.72 -48.05
C LEU A 817 82.30 -25.30 -48.80
N PRO A 818 83.56 -25.50 -48.33
CA PRO A 818 84.18 -25.42 -46.99
C PRO A 818 85.49 -24.57 -46.95
N GLN A 819 86.01 -24.23 -45.76
CA GLN A 819 87.32 -24.74 -45.26
C GLN A 819 87.62 -24.37 -43.79
N THR A 820 88.36 -25.27 -43.14
CA THR A 820 88.98 -25.31 -41.80
C THR A 820 89.30 -23.98 -41.09
N GLY A 821 89.15 -23.81 -39.76
CA GLY A 821 88.89 -24.75 -38.63
C GLY A 821 87.98 -24.16 -37.52
N ASN A 822 88.23 -24.27 -36.21
CA ASN A 822 89.29 -24.94 -35.43
C ASN A 822 88.85 -25.23 -33.95
N GLN A 823 89.77 -25.72 -33.10
CA GLN A 823 89.64 -26.13 -31.67
C GLN A 823 90.08 -25.00 -30.69
N SER A 824 89.91 -24.97 -29.34
CA SER A 824 89.25 -25.79 -28.26
C SER A 824 89.39 -25.00 -26.92
N SER A 825 88.92 -25.39 -25.72
CA SER A 825 87.68 -26.03 -25.21
C SER A 825 87.72 -26.10 -23.64
N LEU A 826 86.57 -26.40 -22.98
CA LEU A 826 86.32 -26.51 -21.51
C LEU A 826 86.44 -25.18 -20.69
N ALA A 827 85.66 -24.85 -19.63
CA ALA A 827 84.70 -25.49 -18.70
C ALA A 827 85.21 -25.78 -17.26
N MET A 828 84.48 -25.30 -16.25
CA MET A 828 84.48 -25.89 -14.89
C MET A 828 83.21 -25.51 -14.08
N VAL A 829 82.99 -26.20 -12.96
CA VAL A 829 81.80 -26.17 -12.09
C VAL A 829 82.25 -26.17 -10.62
N LEU A 830 81.47 -25.58 -9.71
CA LEU A 830 81.18 -25.95 -8.30
C LEU A 830 80.67 -24.68 -7.57
N LEU A 831 79.51 -24.60 -6.90
CA LEU A 831 78.86 -25.37 -5.81
C LEU A 831 79.46 -25.23 -4.40
N GLY A 832 78.65 -24.64 -3.51
CA GLY A 832 78.68 -24.83 -2.05
C GLY A 832 77.88 -23.76 -1.31
N ALA A 833 77.49 -23.91 -0.03
CA ALA A 833 77.17 -25.11 0.77
C ALA A 833 76.67 -24.65 2.17
N ALA A 834 75.78 -25.43 2.81
CA ALA A 834 75.22 -25.26 4.17
C ALA A 834 74.40 -23.96 4.44
N ALA A 835 73.29 -23.90 5.18
CA ALA A 835 72.54 -24.78 6.11
C ALA A 835 72.81 -24.60 7.62
N ALA A 836 71.90 -23.89 8.30
CA ALA A 836 71.52 -24.00 9.72
C ALA A 836 70.30 -23.06 9.99
N MET A 837 69.54 -23.14 11.08
CA MET A 837 68.75 -24.26 11.66
C MET A 837 67.85 -23.66 12.78
N PHE A 838 66.96 -24.47 13.39
CA PHE A 838 65.93 -24.07 14.39
C PHE A 838 64.78 -23.22 13.79
N GLY A 839 63.51 -23.37 14.18
CA GLY A 839 62.90 -24.10 15.32
C GLY A 839 62.43 -23.11 16.40
N VAL A 840 61.28 -23.26 17.08
CA VAL A 840 60.33 -24.37 17.25
C VAL A 840 58.92 -23.78 17.56
N GLY A 841 57.82 -24.49 17.24
CA GLY A 841 56.51 -24.17 17.88
C GLY A 841 55.24 -24.61 17.13
N LEU A 842 54.71 -25.81 17.41
CA LEU A 842 53.34 -26.20 17.05
C LEU A 842 52.43 -26.20 18.28
N ALA A 843 51.27 -25.52 18.22
CA ALA A 843 49.96 -25.88 18.79
C ALA A 843 49.00 -24.66 18.75
N GLY A 844 47.68 -24.81 18.60
CA GLY A 844 46.93 -26.02 18.25
C GLY A 844 45.42 -25.93 18.57
N LYS A 845 44.59 -26.40 17.63
CA LYS A 845 43.16 -26.78 17.73
C LYS A 845 42.07 -25.68 17.86
N LYS A 846 40.97 -25.98 17.15
CA LYS A 846 39.56 -25.56 17.34
C LYS A 846 39.06 -26.09 18.71
N LYS A 847 37.86 -25.80 19.26
CA LYS A 847 36.53 -25.59 18.67
C LYS A 847 35.54 -25.21 19.80
N GLU A 848 34.34 -24.72 19.45
CA GLU A 848 33.17 -24.50 20.34
C GLU A 848 33.35 -23.42 21.43
N TYR A 849 32.32 -22.65 21.82
CA TYR A 849 30.92 -22.61 21.36
C TYR A 849 30.66 -21.49 20.33
#